data_AF-A0A2G6UGQ0-F1
#
_entry.id   AF-A0A2G6UGQ0-F1
#
_cell.length_a   1.000
_cell.length_b   1.000
_cell.length_c   1.000
_cell.angle_alpha   90.00
_cell.angle_beta   90.00
_cell.angle_gamma   90.00
#
_symmetry.space_group_name_H-M   'P 1'
#
loop_
_entity.id
_entity.type
_entity.pdbx_description
1 polymer ?
#
loop_
_entity_poly.entity_id
_entity_poly.type
_entity_poly.pdbx_seq_one_letter_code
_entity_poly.pdbx_strand_id
1 'polypeptide(L)'
;MKKITLPLLFAAFAVFPSSLFSQDNEKLIKDYISQNKIREYKKNDLTNFVIDNIDPSKSMNGNVVKFQQTYNGIPVYGTAGTVLVKDNKIVYYLDNFLKDYTASTSKTVGITKEVALQKIAEDLGTADVSDLPIMAFFEKGSNKLTAAKQRLVYATDESENLRLAYEYLVHEPKTSNHWNILVDANTGKIISKLNLNLSCNFHDDAYAHDENLMVSLPQNEGAYRVNSNNLVTLAADNASYNIFPLPIESPTFGSRAVVSNPWILASSPEGWHSNATTHYTTTRGNNVYAYDDKDANEQTFGVSPDGGASRNFNFPYDPAALSYANLPAATTNLFYISNMVHDIFYKFGFTESARNFQSNNFGNGGLDDDEVFAQSQDGGSFNNANFASYQDNYNPVMQMYLWLGSNRKLFYKAPSDAVARVVNSGVAQFGPVLNDIGITGGVKLASVIDGCTALPAGEMTGKIGLIERGGGTNCGFTVKVKNAQNAGAIGVIVYNNTANGATLGNMGGTDATVTIPSILITNDEGEFIKSKLAGSIPVNVDLRADTRYDGSFDNGIVTHEYGHGISNRMTGTGYNCLNSNADKEQMGEGWSDFFAVMLTNKPGDNASVARGMGTYPIGQGTTGLGIRPAKYSPDFAINNYTYGRTNGMEYTNQNGVLVPDVHSIGFVWATMLWDLNWKYVERYGYASDVTANATSGSARVLQLVTNALKLQACNPTFIDGRNAILQAELATTGGADKCMIWRVFAKRGLGLGATAGSMTNINDQTESFTLPEGCSALSTEEVQAAKNKISIYPNPAKDEFYINFPSSTIGKVSLEIYDMSGKMVSSEDKISPDSKKAVSTNKLVNGTYMVKVKGLGFEASSKVIVKK
;
A
#
# COMPACT_ATOMS: atom_id res chain seq x y z
N MET A 1 6.82 75.93 5.96
CA MET A 1 7.86 75.41 6.89
C MET A 1 7.20 75.19 8.24
N LYS A 2 7.24 74.07 8.95
CA LYS A 2 7.55 72.65 8.72
C LYS A 2 6.63 71.94 9.73
N LYS A 3 5.69 71.10 9.29
CA LYS A 3 4.92 70.22 10.19
C LYS A 3 5.65 68.89 10.26
N ILE A 4 6.11 68.54 11.45
CA ILE A 4 6.84 67.30 11.74
C ILE A 4 5.80 66.24 12.11
N THR A 5 5.75 65.18 11.32
CA THR A 5 5.02 63.94 11.55
C THR A 5 5.86 63.00 12.42
N LEU A 6 5.27 62.51 13.50
CA LEU A 6 5.79 61.46 14.37
C LEU A 6 5.20 60.10 13.90
N PRO A 7 6.00 59.03 13.68
CA PRO A 7 5.46 57.74 13.28
C PRO A 7 5.02 56.93 14.52
N LEU A 8 3.77 56.46 14.48
CA LEU A 8 3.19 55.52 15.43
C LEU A 8 3.82 54.13 15.25
N LEU A 9 4.36 53.59 16.35
CA LEU A 9 4.53 52.16 16.58
C LEU A 9 3.16 51.47 16.56
N PHE A 10 2.90 50.59 15.59
CA PHE A 10 1.96 49.47 15.69
C PHE A 10 2.28 48.45 14.59
N ALA A 11 3.33 47.65 14.79
CA ALA A 11 3.63 46.49 13.95
C ALA A 11 4.55 45.52 14.71
N ALA A 12 4.01 44.84 15.72
CA ALA A 12 4.72 43.75 16.41
C ALA A 12 3.75 42.84 17.17
N PHE A 13 2.74 42.24 16.52
CA PHE A 13 1.99 41.11 17.07
C PHE A 13 1.26 40.37 15.93
N ALA A 14 2.00 39.54 15.17
CA ALA A 14 1.39 38.57 14.25
C ALA A 14 2.34 37.38 13.95
N VAL A 15 3.21 37.01 14.89
CA VAL A 15 4.05 35.78 14.82
C VAL A 15 4.12 35.13 16.20
N PHE A 16 2.99 34.83 16.84
CA PHE A 16 2.98 34.11 18.13
C PHE A 16 1.66 33.33 18.38
N PRO A 17 1.46 32.20 17.69
CA PRO A 17 0.89 31.05 18.41
C PRO A 17 1.84 29.85 18.47
N SER A 18 2.53 29.50 17.38
CA SER A 18 3.25 28.23 17.26
C SER A 18 4.47 28.10 18.19
N SER A 19 5.24 29.17 18.37
CA SER A 19 6.44 29.18 19.23
C SER A 19 6.12 29.16 20.73
N LEU A 20 4.96 29.67 21.17
CA LEU A 20 4.52 29.60 22.56
C LEU A 20 4.05 28.18 22.92
N PHE A 21 3.25 27.55 22.05
CA PHE A 21 2.77 26.18 22.29
C PHE A 21 3.89 25.14 22.25
N SER A 22 4.94 25.34 21.44
CA SER A 22 6.11 24.45 21.43
C SER A 22 6.90 24.49 22.73
N GLN A 23 7.09 25.68 23.32
CA GLN A 23 7.81 25.84 24.59
C GLN A 23 7.06 25.20 25.76
N ASP A 24 5.73 25.30 25.77
CA ASP A 24 4.91 24.70 26.82
C ASP A 24 4.93 23.15 26.74
N ASN A 25 4.81 22.58 25.54
CA ASN A 25 4.89 21.11 25.36
C ASN A 25 6.28 20.56 25.71
N GLU A 26 7.36 21.24 25.29
CA GLU A 26 8.73 20.83 25.62
C GLU A 26 8.93 20.80 27.14
N LYS A 27 8.47 21.84 27.84
CA LYS A 27 8.53 21.89 29.31
C LYS A 27 7.73 20.75 29.94
N LEU A 28 6.48 20.54 29.49
CA LEU A 28 5.61 19.49 30.01
C LEU A 28 6.24 18.09 29.87
N ILE A 29 6.86 17.81 28.73
CA ILE A 29 7.54 16.53 28.46
C ILE A 29 8.81 16.40 29.32
N LYS A 30 9.63 17.46 29.44
CA LYS A 30 10.81 17.45 30.33
C LYS A 30 10.44 17.20 31.79
N ASP A 31 9.39 17.85 32.28
CA ASP A 31 8.88 17.64 33.63
C ASP A 31 8.41 16.19 33.82
N TYR A 32 7.68 15.65 32.84
CA TYR A 32 7.22 14.26 32.88
C TYR A 32 8.38 13.25 32.88
N ILE A 33 9.38 13.44 32.02
CA ILE A 33 10.58 12.59 31.98
C ILE A 33 11.29 12.67 33.34
N SER A 34 11.51 13.87 33.85
CA SER A 34 12.19 14.09 35.13
C SER A 34 11.48 13.41 36.31
N GLN A 35 10.14 13.43 36.33
CA GLN A 35 9.35 12.88 37.43
C GLN A 35 9.14 11.36 37.32
N ASN A 36 8.94 10.85 36.10
CA ASN A 36 8.45 9.48 35.89
C ASN A 36 9.48 8.55 35.24
N LYS A 37 10.43 9.08 34.47
CA LYS A 37 11.31 8.30 33.57
C LYS A 37 12.80 8.47 33.84
N ILE A 38 13.22 9.45 34.63
CA ILE A 38 14.63 9.80 34.80
C ILE A 38 15.50 8.63 35.28
N ARG A 39 14.92 7.70 36.05
CA ARG A 39 15.62 6.51 36.56
C ARG A 39 15.96 5.49 35.46
N GLU A 40 15.31 5.57 34.31
CA GLU A 40 15.61 4.72 33.15
C GLU A 40 16.90 5.17 32.45
N TYR A 41 17.28 6.46 32.55
CA TYR A 41 18.45 7.01 31.89
C TYR A 41 19.69 6.88 32.77
N LYS A 42 20.72 6.19 32.26
CA LYS A 42 22.02 6.07 32.95
C LYS A 42 22.94 7.26 32.68
N LYS A 43 22.66 8.04 31.63
CA LYS A 43 23.41 9.25 31.25
C LYS A 43 22.47 10.43 31.05
N ASN A 44 22.78 11.55 31.70
CA ASN A 44 21.88 12.70 31.77
C ASN A 44 21.71 13.43 30.42
N ASP A 45 22.71 13.39 29.57
CA ASP A 45 22.75 14.02 28.25
C ASP A 45 21.83 13.34 27.21
N LEU A 46 21.33 12.13 27.51
CA LEU A 46 20.38 11.38 26.70
C LEU A 46 18.91 11.80 26.92
N THR A 47 18.64 12.72 27.84
CA THR A 47 17.28 13.26 28.07
C THR A 47 16.94 14.44 27.17
N ASN A 48 17.91 14.94 26.39
CA ASN A 48 17.70 16.07 25.50
C ASN A 48 16.88 15.67 24.27
N PHE A 49 15.94 16.52 23.88
CA PHE A 49 15.12 16.32 22.69
C PHE A 49 14.68 17.65 22.10
N VAL A 50 14.14 17.58 20.89
CA VAL A 50 13.41 18.67 20.23
C VAL A 50 12.01 18.20 19.87
N ILE A 51 11.04 19.10 19.88
CA ILE A 51 9.71 18.81 19.34
C ILE A 51 9.85 18.67 17.82
N ASP A 52 9.39 17.55 17.30
CA ASP A 52 9.47 17.19 15.90
C ASP A 52 8.17 17.55 15.17
N ASN A 53 7.03 17.20 15.78
CA ASN A 53 5.72 17.50 15.21
C ASN A 53 4.64 17.64 16.29
N ILE A 54 3.64 18.49 16.04
CA ILE A 54 2.44 18.66 16.88
C ILE A 54 1.21 18.49 16.00
N ASP A 55 0.44 17.44 16.25
CA ASP A 55 -0.78 17.10 15.53
C ASP A 55 -2.03 17.29 16.42
N PRO A 56 -2.88 18.29 16.14
CA PRO A 56 -4.17 18.46 16.84
C PRO A 56 -5.18 17.37 16.43
N SER A 57 -5.30 16.32 17.25
CA SER A 57 -6.24 15.23 17.00
C SER A 57 -7.65 15.57 17.49
N LYS A 58 -8.56 15.84 16.54
CA LYS A 58 -9.98 16.06 16.82
C LYS A 58 -10.65 14.84 17.45
N SER A 59 -10.34 13.64 16.94
CA SER A 59 -10.97 12.39 17.40
C SER A 59 -10.55 12.01 18.82
N MET A 60 -9.30 12.29 19.21
CA MET A 60 -8.82 12.06 20.57
C MET A 60 -9.00 13.28 21.48
N ASN A 61 -9.51 14.41 20.99
CA ASN A 61 -9.64 15.65 21.75
C ASN A 61 -8.34 16.04 22.49
N GLY A 62 -7.23 16.10 21.75
CA GLY A 62 -5.90 16.37 22.30
C GLY A 62 -4.83 16.54 21.22
N ASN A 63 -3.62 16.91 21.64
CA ASN A 63 -2.49 17.05 20.74
C ASN A 63 -1.59 15.82 20.82
N VAL A 64 -1.36 15.16 19.68
CA VAL A 64 -0.31 14.15 19.55
C VAL A 64 0.98 14.90 19.27
N VAL A 65 1.94 14.81 20.18
CA VAL A 65 3.24 15.49 20.05
C VAL A 65 4.32 14.44 19.84
N LYS A 66 5.02 14.54 18.72
CA LYS A 66 6.21 13.75 18.39
C LYS A 66 7.45 14.54 18.75
N PHE A 67 8.45 13.89 19.34
CA PHE A 67 9.69 14.53 19.74
C PHE A 67 10.89 13.63 19.47
N GLN A 68 11.98 14.23 19.03
CA GLN A 68 13.19 13.55 18.53
C GLN A 68 14.31 13.70 19.56
N GLN A 69 14.91 12.59 19.99
CA GLN A 69 16.05 12.64 20.91
C GLN A 69 17.24 13.33 20.22
N THR A 70 18.01 14.08 21.00
CA THR A 70 19.23 14.71 20.53
C THR A 70 20.40 14.41 21.46
N TYR A 71 21.58 14.28 20.87
CA TYR A 71 22.85 14.19 21.59
C TYR A 71 23.79 15.27 21.04
N ASN A 72 24.33 16.13 21.90
CA ASN A 72 25.10 17.32 21.51
C ASN A 72 24.37 18.24 20.49
N GLY A 73 23.03 18.28 20.55
CA GLY A 73 22.19 19.05 19.63
C GLY A 73 22.09 18.47 18.21
N ILE A 74 22.49 17.21 18.01
CA ILE A 74 22.30 16.44 16.76
C ILE A 74 21.27 15.34 17.02
N PRO A 75 20.34 15.05 16.09
CA PRO A 75 19.37 13.97 16.23
C PRO A 75 20.03 12.60 16.45
N VAL A 76 19.45 11.78 17.31
CA VAL A 76 19.81 10.36 17.43
C VAL A 76 18.92 9.54 16.49
N TYR A 77 19.52 8.85 15.53
CA TYR A 77 18.80 8.10 14.50
C TYR A 77 17.94 6.98 15.10
N GLY A 78 16.71 6.82 14.59
CA GLY A 78 15.79 5.76 14.97
C GLY A 78 15.12 5.94 16.34
N THR A 79 15.39 7.04 17.06
CA THR A 79 14.76 7.32 18.34
C THR A 79 13.72 8.43 18.24
N ALA A 80 12.55 8.18 18.80
CA ALA A 80 11.43 9.11 18.87
C ALA A 80 10.61 8.88 20.12
N GLY A 81 9.93 9.93 20.53
CA GLY A 81 8.92 9.90 21.56
C GLY A 81 7.58 10.38 21.02
N THR A 82 6.52 9.86 21.62
CA THR A 82 5.13 10.24 21.35
C THR A 82 4.45 10.53 22.68
N VAL A 83 3.82 11.69 22.80
CA VAL A 83 2.88 11.99 23.89
C VAL A 83 1.52 12.39 23.35
N LEU A 84 0.46 12.08 24.09
CA LEU A 84 -0.85 12.69 23.92
C LEU A 84 -1.07 13.69 25.06
N VAL A 85 -1.24 14.96 24.70
CA VAL A 85 -1.51 16.05 25.64
C VAL A 85 -2.99 16.41 25.59
N LYS A 86 -3.66 16.40 26.74
CA LYS A 86 -5.03 16.88 26.92
C LYS A 86 -5.09 17.81 28.12
N ASP A 87 -5.78 18.94 27.99
CA ASP A 87 -5.96 19.91 29.08
C ASP A 87 -4.63 20.26 29.79
N ASN A 88 -3.57 20.44 29.00
CA ASN A 88 -2.20 20.70 29.45
C ASN A 88 -1.58 19.60 30.36
N LYS A 89 -2.01 18.35 30.18
CA LYS A 89 -1.50 17.16 30.87
C LYS A 89 -1.17 16.05 29.90
N ILE A 90 -0.09 15.33 30.17
CA ILE A 90 0.26 14.12 29.43
C ILE A 90 -0.64 12.97 29.92
N VAL A 91 -1.48 12.46 29.02
CA VAL A 91 -2.36 11.31 29.29
C VAL A 91 -1.83 10.01 28.69
N TYR A 92 -0.87 10.11 27.78
CA TYR A 92 -0.14 9.00 27.22
C TYR A 92 1.30 9.43 26.91
N TYR A 93 2.25 8.56 27.18
CA TYR A 93 3.68 8.77 26.95
C TYR A 93 4.33 7.47 26.51
N LEU A 94 5.09 7.54 25.43
CA LEU A 94 5.94 6.45 24.95
C LEU A 94 7.20 7.03 24.31
N ASP A 95 8.34 6.38 24.52
CA ASP A 95 9.57 6.69 23.79
C ASP A 95 10.44 5.45 23.63
N ASN A 96 11.26 5.43 22.58
CA ASN A 96 12.34 4.46 22.40
C ASN A 96 13.72 5.15 22.47
N PHE A 97 13.86 6.18 23.32
CA PHE A 97 15.11 6.91 23.47
C PHE A 97 16.21 6.00 23.96
N LEU A 98 17.41 6.23 23.43
CA LEU A 98 18.60 5.60 23.95
C LEU A 98 18.77 6.01 25.42
N LYS A 99 18.95 5.02 26.31
CA LYS A 99 19.07 5.25 27.77
C LYS A 99 20.50 5.11 28.30
N ASP A 100 21.39 4.51 27.53
CA ASP A 100 22.80 4.28 27.83
C ASP A 100 23.63 4.22 26.55
N TYR A 101 24.95 4.35 26.65
CA TYR A 101 25.88 4.04 25.55
C TYR A 101 27.26 3.68 26.11
N THR A 102 28.01 2.84 25.40
CA THR A 102 29.36 2.42 25.83
C THR A 102 30.38 3.55 25.66
N ALA A 103 30.55 4.04 24.42
CA ALA A 103 31.38 5.19 24.08
C ALA A 103 30.68 6.08 23.04
N SER A 104 31.17 7.30 22.85
CA SER A 104 30.61 8.25 21.89
C SER A 104 31.71 8.96 21.10
N THR A 105 31.50 9.18 19.80
CA THR A 105 32.41 9.99 18.98
C THR A 105 32.18 11.49 19.22
N SER A 106 33.22 12.29 18.92
CA SER A 106 33.10 13.75 18.95
C SER A 106 32.10 14.27 17.92
N LYS A 107 31.64 15.52 18.07
CA LYS A 107 30.79 16.22 17.09
C LYS A 107 31.58 16.66 15.83
N THR A 108 32.89 16.45 15.80
CA THR A 108 33.75 16.86 14.68
C THR A 108 33.72 15.79 13.59
N VAL A 109 33.35 16.23 12.39
CA VAL A 109 33.34 15.42 11.18
C VAL A 109 34.76 15.17 10.68
N GLY A 110 35.08 13.92 10.33
CA GLY A 110 36.38 13.52 9.79
C GLY A 110 36.43 13.40 8.26
N ILE A 111 35.28 13.15 7.61
CA ILE A 111 35.15 13.08 6.14
C ILE A 111 34.08 14.03 5.62
N THR A 112 34.27 14.58 4.41
CA THR A 112 33.25 15.45 3.81
C THR A 112 32.03 14.63 3.36
N LYS A 113 30.90 15.32 3.16
CA LYS A 113 29.66 14.71 2.68
C LYS A 113 29.84 14.07 1.30
N GLU A 114 30.66 14.66 0.43
CA GLU A 114 31.01 14.13 -0.89
C GLU A 114 31.76 12.80 -0.79
N VAL A 115 32.74 12.71 0.14
CA VAL A 115 33.47 11.46 0.39
C VAL A 115 32.54 10.39 0.95
N ALA A 116 31.58 10.76 1.80
CA ALA A 116 30.58 9.80 2.31
C ALA A 116 29.68 9.28 1.17
N LEU A 117 29.23 10.13 0.25
CA LEU A 117 28.45 9.71 -0.92
C LEU A 117 29.26 8.80 -1.87
N GLN A 118 30.55 9.08 -2.04
CA GLN A 118 31.45 8.18 -2.79
C GLN A 118 31.53 6.79 -2.15
N LYS A 119 31.58 6.70 -0.81
CA LYS A 119 31.55 5.41 -0.09
C LYS A 119 30.24 4.66 -0.28
N ILE A 120 29.12 5.38 -0.37
CA ILE A 120 27.82 4.79 -0.71
C ILE A 120 27.84 4.22 -2.13
N ALA A 121 28.34 4.97 -3.11
CA ALA A 121 28.46 4.51 -4.49
C ALA A 121 29.33 3.25 -4.62
N GLU A 122 30.45 3.19 -3.89
CA GLU A 122 31.30 2.00 -3.79
C GLU A 122 30.57 0.79 -3.20
N ASP A 123 29.77 0.99 -2.13
CA ASP A 123 29.00 -0.08 -1.47
C ASP A 123 27.84 -0.61 -2.32
N LEU A 124 27.16 0.28 -3.07
CA LEU A 124 26.08 -0.10 -3.99
C LEU A 124 26.60 -0.67 -5.32
N GLY A 125 27.88 -0.44 -5.66
CA GLY A 125 28.47 -0.88 -6.93
C GLY A 125 28.01 -0.05 -8.14
N THR A 126 27.53 1.18 -7.92
CA THR A 126 27.03 2.09 -8.96
C THR A 126 27.71 3.44 -8.88
N ALA A 127 28.53 3.77 -9.89
CA ALA A 127 29.29 5.02 -9.94
C ALA A 127 28.37 6.25 -10.07
N ASP A 128 27.22 6.10 -10.72
CA ASP A 128 26.25 7.18 -10.97
C ASP A 128 25.74 7.82 -9.67
N VAL A 129 25.73 7.07 -8.55
CA VAL A 129 25.35 7.59 -7.23
C VAL A 129 26.30 8.68 -6.74
N SER A 130 27.59 8.58 -7.07
CA SER A 130 28.59 9.56 -6.63
C SER A 130 28.47 10.91 -7.34
N ASP A 131 27.80 10.94 -8.50
CA ASP A 131 27.55 12.14 -9.30
C ASP A 131 26.26 12.87 -8.89
N LEU A 132 25.48 12.32 -7.96
CA LEU A 132 24.23 12.92 -7.52
C LEU A 132 24.47 14.27 -6.82
N PRO A 133 23.67 15.32 -7.14
CA PRO A 133 23.67 16.56 -6.39
C PRO A 133 23.38 16.30 -4.91
N ILE A 134 24.14 16.93 -4.01
CA ILE A 134 23.92 16.79 -2.56
C ILE A 134 23.09 17.96 -2.04
N MET A 135 21.95 17.66 -1.44
CA MET A 135 21.02 18.63 -0.85
C MET A 135 20.92 18.46 0.67
N ALA A 136 20.51 19.52 1.37
CA ALA A 136 20.15 19.37 2.79
C ALA A 136 18.88 18.54 2.95
N PHE A 137 18.75 17.85 4.07
CA PHE A 137 17.72 16.83 4.28
C PHE A 137 16.26 17.31 4.07
N PHE A 138 15.95 18.54 4.48
CA PHE A 138 14.63 19.17 4.32
C PHE A 138 14.64 20.29 3.27
N GLU A 139 15.63 20.31 2.38
CA GLU A 139 15.71 21.30 1.31
C GLU A 139 14.64 21.02 0.25
N LYS A 140 13.86 22.05 -0.07
CA LYS A 140 12.95 22.09 -1.21
C LYS A 140 13.69 22.53 -2.46
N GLY A 141 13.31 22.01 -3.63
CA GLY A 141 13.87 22.45 -4.89
C GLY A 141 13.62 21.49 -6.05
N SER A 142 13.99 21.96 -7.25
CA SER A 142 14.08 21.10 -8.44
C SER A 142 15.10 19.98 -8.20
N ASN A 143 14.85 18.79 -8.75
CA ASN A 143 15.74 17.62 -8.71
C ASN A 143 15.82 16.89 -7.36
N LYS A 144 14.90 17.16 -6.41
CA LYS A 144 14.89 16.51 -5.08
C LYS A 144 14.85 14.97 -5.10
N LEU A 145 14.26 14.37 -6.14
CA LEU A 145 14.24 12.92 -6.35
C LEU A 145 15.57 12.39 -6.88
N THR A 146 16.20 13.14 -7.77
CA THR A 146 17.46 12.77 -8.41
C THR A 146 18.67 13.36 -7.66
N ALA A 147 18.53 13.56 -6.35
CA ALA A 147 19.54 14.18 -5.49
C ALA A 147 19.73 13.34 -4.22
N ALA A 148 20.96 13.31 -3.72
CA ALA A 148 21.31 12.70 -2.45
C ALA A 148 21.04 13.70 -1.31
N LYS A 149 19.97 13.49 -0.54
CA LYS A 149 19.65 14.36 0.60
C LYS A 149 20.37 13.87 1.84
N GLN A 150 20.98 14.78 2.61
CA GLN A 150 21.71 14.39 3.82
C GLN A 150 21.58 15.33 5.02
N ARG A 151 21.80 14.74 6.21
CA ARG A 151 22.06 15.44 7.48
C ARG A 151 23.04 14.65 8.34
N LEU A 152 23.55 15.29 9.38
CA LEU A 152 24.28 14.61 10.46
C LEU A 152 23.30 14.05 11.49
N VAL A 153 23.57 12.83 11.94
CA VAL A 153 22.88 12.13 13.02
C VAL A 153 23.89 11.43 13.93
N TYR A 154 23.46 11.05 15.13
CA TYR A 154 24.15 10.05 15.93
C TYR A 154 23.44 8.71 15.80
N ALA A 155 24.17 7.65 15.47
CA ALA A 155 23.64 6.30 15.35
C ALA A 155 24.40 5.34 16.26
N THR A 156 23.72 4.33 16.81
CA THR A 156 24.36 3.28 17.61
C THR A 156 24.94 2.21 16.70
N ASP A 157 26.20 1.84 16.92
CA ASP A 157 26.80 0.65 16.31
C ASP A 157 26.44 -0.64 17.07
N GLU A 158 26.81 -1.81 16.52
CA GLU A 158 26.57 -3.13 17.12
C GLU A 158 27.20 -3.32 18.51
N SER A 159 28.15 -2.46 18.90
CA SER A 159 28.80 -2.46 20.21
C SER A 159 28.24 -1.37 21.15
N GLU A 160 27.05 -0.85 20.84
CA GLU A 160 26.35 0.19 21.59
C GLU A 160 27.16 1.49 21.74
N ASN A 161 28.06 1.78 20.80
CA ASN A 161 28.74 3.07 20.74
C ASN A 161 27.93 4.04 19.90
N LEU A 162 27.85 5.29 20.37
CA LEU A 162 27.19 6.38 19.67
C LEU A 162 28.15 7.01 18.67
N ARG A 163 27.91 6.80 17.37
CA ARG A 163 28.74 7.25 16.26
C ARG A 163 28.08 8.43 15.55
N LEU A 164 28.86 9.47 15.30
CA LEU A 164 28.47 10.56 14.40
C LEU A 164 28.45 10.00 12.98
N ALA A 165 27.31 10.15 12.30
CA ALA A 165 27.09 9.60 10.97
C ALA A 165 26.40 10.62 10.06
N TYR A 166 26.61 10.48 8.76
CA TYR A 166 25.72 11.04 7.75
C TYR A 166 24.55 10.11 7.54
N GLU A 167 23.33 10.65 7.60
CA GLU A 167 22.13 10.00 7.09
C GLU A 167 21.90 10.49 5.66
N TYR A 168 21.84 9.57 4.71
CA TYR A 168 21.63 9.83 3.30
C TYR A 168 20.35 9.18 2.81
N LEU A 169 19.51 9.96 2.15
CA LEU A 169 18.40 9.46 1.34
C LEU A 169 18.80 9.55 -0.12
N VAL A 170 18.82 8.40 -0.78
CA VAL A 170 19.33 8.25 -2.15
C VAL A 170 18.36 7.40 -2.94
N HIS A 171 17.83 7.96 -4.01
CA HIS A 171 17.23 7.16 -5.06
C HIS A 171 18.34 6.69 -6.00
N GLU A 172 18.51 5.38 -6.12
CA GLU A 172 19.58 4.80 -6.91
C GLU A 172 19.27 4.95 -8.42
N PRO A 173 20.16 5.58 -9.20
CA PRO A 173 19.90 5.80 -10.62
C PRO A 173 19.64 4.49 -11.37
N LYS A 174 18.60 4.49 -12.23
CA LYS A 174 18.21 3.36 -13.10
C LYS A 174 17.67 2.14 -12.34
N THR A 175 17.34 2.28 -11.06
CA THR A 175 16.67 1.24 -10.27
C THR A 175 15.48 1.84 -9.55
N SER A 176 14.56 0.99 -9.11
CA SER A 176 13.47 1.37 -8.20
C SER A 176 13.92 1.40 -6.73
N ASN A 177 15.23 1.31 -6.45
CA ASN A 177 15.70 1.27 -5.07
C ASN A 177 15.77 2.68 -4.48
N HIS A 178 15.14 2.83 -3.32
CA HIS A 178 15.13 4.06 -2.56
C HIS A 178 15.82 3.80 -1.23
N TRP A 179 17.02 4.32 -1.02
CA TRP A 179 17.86 3.96 0.13
C TRP A 179 17.83 5.02 1.23
N ASN A 180 17.77 4.57 2.49
CA ASN A 180 18.31 5.30 3.63
C ASN A 180 19.60 4.64 4.12
N ILE A 181 20.71 5.39 4.11
CA ILE A 181 22.04 4.86 4.41
C ILE A 181 22.70 5.72 5.48
N LEU A 182 23.23 5.05 6.50
CA LEU A 182 24.04 5.65 7.54
C LEU A 182 25.52 5.40 7.28
N VAL A 183 26.30 6.46 7.18
CA VAL A 183 27.74 6.41 6.95
C VAL A 183 28.47 7.07 8.11
N ASP A 184 29.39 6.37 8.77
CA ASP A 184 30.21 6.94 9.84
C ASP A 184 30.97 8.17 9.34
N ALA A 185 30.73 9.32 9.97
CA ALA A 185 31.20 10.62 9.52
C ALA A 185 32.71 10.86 9.79
N ASN A 186 33.40 9.89 10.38
CA ASN A 186 34.85 9.94 10.63
C ASN A 186 35.62 8.92 9.79
N THR A 187 35.04 7.76 9.51
CA THR A 187 35.72 6.63 8.86
C THR A 187 35.18 6.30 7.47
N GLY A 188 33.94 6.70 7.16
CA GLY A 188 33.27 6.34 5.90
C GLY A 188 32.70 4.92 5.88
N LYS A 189 32.71 4.21 7.01
CA LYS A 189 32.11 2.86 7.13
C LYS A 189 30.58 2.97 7.06
N ILE A 190 29.94 2.11 6.26
CA ILE A 190 28.48 1.95 6.27
C ILE A 190 28.06 1.31 7.60
N ILE A 191 27.23 2.02 8.36
CA ILE A 191 26.67 1.57 9.64
C ILE A 191 25.35 0.83 9.40
N SER A 192 24.52 1.35 8.51
CA SER A 192 23.21 0.79 8.18
C SER A 192 22.83 1.13 6.75
N LYS A 193 22.10 0.22 6.10
CA LYS A 193 21.55 0.39 4.75
C LYS A 193 20.15 -0.21 4.73
N LEU A 194 19.16 0.59 4.34
CA LEU A 194 17.75 0.22 4.32
C LEU A 194 17.11 0.66 3.01
N ASN A 195 16.42 -0.26 2.32
CA ASN A 195 15.58 0.09 1.19
C ASN A 195 14.20 0.51 1.71
N LEU A 196 13.78 1.72 1.34
CA LEU A 196 12.50 2.37 1.64
C LEU A 196 11.40 1.95 0.67
N ASN A 197 11.78 1.32 -0.45
CA ASN A 197 10.81 0.77 -1.37
C ASN A 197 10.21 -0.51 -0.79
N LEU A 198 8.97 -0.41 -0.30
CA LEU A 198 8.23 -1.56 0.19
C LEU A 198 7.62 -2.27 -1.01
N SER A 199 8.31 -3.31 -1.47
CA SER A 199 7.87 -4.13 -2.59
C SER A 199 6.96 -5.26 -2.13
N CYS A 200 5.81 -5.41 -2.77
CA CYS A 200 4.92 -6.54 -2.52
C CYS A 200 5.29 -7.78 -3.34
N ASN A 201 6.57 -8.21 -3.33
CA ASN A 201 7.03 -9.27 -4.23
C ASN A 201 6.38 -10.62 -3.90
N PHE A 202 5.43 -11.03 -4.74
CA PHE A 202 4.70 -12.28 -4.62
C PHE A 202 5.57 -13.41 -5.18
N HIS A 203 6.47 -13.93 -4.35
CA HIS A 203 7.46 -14.95 -4.74
C HIS A 203 6.83 -16.27 -5.24
N ASP A 204 7.56 -16.98 -6.09
CA ASP A 204 7.15 -18.17 -6.84
C ASP A 204 6.70 -19.37 -6.00
N ASP A 205 7.11 -19.44 -4.74
CA ASP A 205 6.70 -20.50 -3.80
C ASP A 205 5.26 -20.28 -3.29
N ALA A 206 4.67 -19.13 -3.62
CA ALA A 206 3.25 -18.82 -3.49
C ALA A 206 2.53 -18.90 -4.85
N TYR A 207 2.91 -19.87 -5.69
CA TYR A 207 2.45 -20.20 -7.06
C TYR A 207 3.39 -19.66 -8.16
N ALA A 208 4.12 -20.59 -8.79
CA ALA A 208 5.26 -20.36 -9.66
C ALA A 208 5.00 -19.47 -10.89
N HIS A 209 5.95 -18.57 -11.20
CA HIS A 209 6.86 -18.70 -12.35
C HIS A 209 8.00 -17.63 -12.32
N ASP A 210 9.23 -18.13 -12.19
CA ASP A 210 10.51 -17.42 -12.07
C ASP A 210 10.97 -16.66 -13.35
N GLU A 211 11.21 -15.34 -13.26
CA GLU A 211 12.53 -14.68 -13.32
C GLU A 211 12.44 -13.15 -13.54
N ASN A 212 13.39 -12.44 -12.90
CA ASN A 212 13.56 -10.98 -12.85
C ASN A 212 14.24 -10.34 -14.07
N LEU A 213 14.18 -8.99 -14.06
CA LEU A 213 15.15 -7.97 -14.50
C LEU A 213 14.81 -7.09 -15.73
N MET A 214 15.27 -5.85 -15.57
CA MET A 214 14.87 -4.56 -16.16
C MET A 214 15.40 -4.28 -17.58
N VAL A 215 14.72 -3.38 -18.31
CA VAL A 215 15.21 -2.07 -18.84
C VAL A 215 14.47 -1.60 -20.12
N SER A 216 14.25 -0.29 -20.10
CA SER A 216 13.63 0.71 -20.98
C SER A 216 13.83 0.71 -22.50
N LEU A 217 12.89 1.40 -23.17
CA LEU A 217 12.91 1.83 -24.59
C LEU A 217 12.60 3.35 -24.66
N PRO A 218 12.97 4.08 -25.74
CA PRO A 218 13.10 5.54 -25.68
C PRO A 218 11.91 6.33 -26.27
N GLN A 219 11.58 7.52 -25.72
CA GLN A 219 11.76 8.86 -26.34
C GLN A 219 10.81 10.00 -25.85
N ASN A 220 11.43 11.19 -25.81
CA ASN A 220 10.98 12.56 -26.12
C ASN A 220 10.48 13.49 -24.98
N GLU A 221 11.32 14.48 -24.69
CA GLU A 221 11.26 15.41 -23.55
C GLU A 221 10.45 16.69 -23.84
N GLY A 222 9.69 17.14 -22.84
CA GLY A 222 9.13 18.49 -22.78
C GLY A 222 9.13 19.03 -21.36
N ALA A 223 10.04 19.96 -21.06
CA ALA A 223 10.18 20.59 -19.73
C ALA A 223 9.30 21.84 -19.58
N TYR A 224 8.61 21.97 -18.44
CA TYR A 224 7.92 23.20 -18.04
C TYR A 224 8.42 23.71 -16.68
N ARG A 225 8.62 25.03 -16.62
CA ARG A 225 9.02 25.81 -15.44
C ARG A 225 7.79 26.36 -14.72
N VAL A 226 7.83 26.41 -13.38
CA VAL A 226 6.80 27.01 -12.51
C VAL A 226 7.40 28.23 -11.79
N ASN A 227 6.60 29.29 -11.65
CA ASN A 227 6.91 30.48 -10.86
C ASN A 227 5.72 30.76 -9.93
N SER A 228 6.00 31.06 -8.67
CA SER A 228 5.05 31.13 -7.55
C SER A 228 4.64 32.57 -7.20
N ASN A 229 3.41 32.76 -6.67
CA ASN A 229 3.14 33.54 -5.43
C ASN A 229 1.63 33.70 -5.08
N ASN A 230 1.39 33.66 -3.75
CA ASN A 230 0.29 34.17 -2.90
C ASN A 230 -1.13 33.55 -2.98
N LEU A 231 -1.52 32.92 -1.85
CA LEU A 231 -2.72 32.11 -1.66
C LEU A 231 -3.97 32.91 -1.26
N VAL A 232 -4.95 32.86 -2.16
CA VAL A 232 -6.39 32.81 -1.89
C VAL A 232 -6.81 31.39 -2.30
N THR A 233 -7.55 30.65 -1.46
CA THR A 233 -8.01 29.32 -1.89
C THR A 233 -8.98 29.46 -3.06
N LEU A 234 -8.69 28.78 -4.17
CA LEU A 234 -9.47 28.84 -5.40
C LEU A 234 -10.60 27.82 -5.38
N ALA A 235 -11.67 28.10 -6.13
CA ALA A 235 -12.74 27.13 -6.32
C ALA A 235 -12.22 25.94 -7.15
N ALA A 236 -12.66 24.73 -6.80
CA ALA A 236 -12.33 23.53 -7.55
C ALA A 236 -12.83 23.61 -9.00
N ASP A 237 -11.96 23.28 -9.95
CA ASP A 237 -12.35 23.12 -11.36
C ASP A 237 -13.21 21.88 -11.53
N ASN A 238 -14.27 21.96 -12.34
CA ASN A 238 -15.08 20.78 -12.67
C ASN A 238 -14.27 19.75 -13.46
N ALA A 239 -14.48 18.47 -13.16
CA ALA A 239 -13.86 17.34 -13.86
C ALA A 239 -14.77 16.09 -13.83
N SER A 240 -14.57 15.19 -14.78
CA SER A 240 -15.26 13.90 -14.84
C SER A 240 -14.32 12.76 -15.22
N TYR A 241 -14.51 11.61 -14.59
CA TYR A 241 -13.64 10.45 -14.73
C TYR A 241 -14.46 9.21 -15.05
N ASN A 242 -14.13 8.48 -16.12
CA ASN A 242 -14.67 7.14 -16.35
C ASN A 242 -13.76 6.12 -15.65
N ILE A 243 -14.17 5.54 -14.54
CA ILE A 243 -13.30 4.74 -13.64
C ILE A 243 -14.09 3.60 -13.00
N PHE A 244 -13.43 2.73 -12.21
CA PHE A 244 -14.12 1.80 -11.31
C PHE A 244 -14.36 2.50 -9.97
N PRO A 245 -15.56 3.07 -9.71
CA PRO A 245 -15.78 3.84 -8.49
C PRO A 245 -15.78 2.93 -7.25
N LEU A 246 -15.30 3.47 -6.13
CA LEU A 246 -15.45 2.78 -4.84
C LEU A 246 -16.95 2.49 -4.58
N PRO A 247 -17.30 1.32 -4.05
CA PRO A 247 -16.40 0.29 -3.48
C PRO A 247 -16.00 -0.84 -4.46
N ILE A 248 -16.08 -0.63 -5.78
CA ILE A 248 -15.66 -1.64 -6.76
C ILE A 248 -14.15 -1.86 -6.62
N GLU A 249 -13.75 -3.08 -6.28
CA GLU A 249 -12.34 -3.45 -6.08
C GLU A 249 -11.57 -3.47 -7.41
N SER A 250 -12.11 -4.11 -8.44
CA SER A 250 -11.43 -4.27 -9.74
C SER A 250 -12.43 -4.67 -10.84
N PRO A 251 -12.00 -4.81 -12.12
CA PRO A 251 -12.90 -5.08 -13.24
C PRO A 251 -13.77 -6.34 -13.10
N THR A 252 -13.33 -7.34 -12.32
CA THR A 252 -14.11 -8.56 -12.07
C THR A 252 -15.23 -8.36 -11.06
N PHE A 253 -15.25 -7.26 -10.31
CA PHE A 253 -16.22 -6.96 -9.26
C PHE A 253 -17.36 -6.03 -9.72
N GLY A 254 -17.19 -5.33 -10.83
CA GLY A 254 -18.19 -4.39 -11.33
C GLY A 254 -17.78 -3.69 -12.62
N SER A 255 -18.63 -2.79 -13.08
CA SER A 255 -18.40 -2.03 -14.31
C SER A 255 -17.90 -0.61 -14.02
N ARG A 256 -17.24 0.00 -15.00
CA ARG A 256 -16.84 1.40 -14.93
C ARG A 256 -18.07 2.33 -14.93
N ALA A 257 -17.91 3.51 -14.35
CA ALA A 257 -18.89 4.59 -14.39
C ALA A 257 -18.21 5.95 -14.55
N VAL A 258 -18.93 6.90 -15.16
CA VAL A 258 -18.50 8.30 -15.20
C VAL A 258 -18.92 8.99 -13.90
N VAL A 259 -17.93 9.46 -13.14
CA VAL A 259 -18.13 10.19 -11.89
C VAL A 259 -17.66 11.63 -12.07
N SER A 260 -18.49 12.59 -11.64
CA SER A 260 -18.19 14.03 -11.71
C SER A 260 -17.87 14.58 -10.33
N ASN A 261 -16.82 15.38 -10.24
CA ASN A 261 -16.39 16.08 -9.03
C ASN A 261 -16.36 15.21 -7.74
N PRO A 262 -15.67 14.05 -7.74
CA PRO A 262 -15.67 13.10 -6.63
C PRO A 262 -14.95 13.58 -5.36
N TRP A 263 -14.17 14.65 -5.43
CA TRP A 263 -13.37 15.14 -4.31
C TRP A 263 -14.20 15.52 -3.09
N ILE A 264 -13.62 15.30 -1.92
CA ILE A 264 -14.16 15.78 -0.65
C ILE A 264 -13.54 17.15 -0.40
N LEU A 265 -14.31 18.24 -0.58
CA LEU A 265 -13.81 19.62 -0.46
C LEU A 265 -13.16 19.94 0.90
N ALA A 266 -13.52 19.23 1.97
CA ALA A 266 -12.88 19.40 3.27
C ALA A 266 -11.44 18.86 3.32
N SER A 267 -11.10 17.93 2.42
CA SER A 267 -9.79 17.29 2.31
C SER A 267 -8.98 17.86 1.13
N SER A 268 -9.68 18.18 0.04
CA SER A 268 -9.14 18.78 -1.19
C SER A 268 -9.89 20.08 -1.51
N PRO A 269 -9.55 21.22 -0.86
CA PRO A 269 -10.30 22.48 -0.98
C PRO A 269 -10.42 23.03 -2.40
N GLU A 270 -9.40 22.79 -3.23
CA GLU A 270 -9.34 23.22 -4.63
C GLU A 270 -9.59 22.08 -5.63
N GLY A 271 -10.15 20.95 -5.16
CA GLY A 271 -10.28 19.73 -5.96
C GLY A 271 -8.94 19.06 -6.22
N TRP A 272 -8.89 18.16 -7.19
CA TRP A 272 -7.71 17.32 -7.45
C TRP A 272 -6.79 17.85 -8.56
N HIS A 273 -7.15 18.94 -9.22
CA HIS A 273 -6.43 19.48 -10.39
C HIS A 273 -5.77 20.84 -10.14
N SER A 274 -5.51 21.17 -8.89
CA SER A 274 -4.77 22.37 -8.49
C SER A 274 -3.75 22.01 -7.43
N ASN A 275 -2.61 22.70 -7.42
CA ASN A 275 -1.68 22.73 -6.29
C ASN A 275 -1.63 24.11 -5.61
N ALA A 276 -2.71 24.87 -5.75
CA ALA A 276 -2.88 26.26 -5.30
C ALA A 276 -2.04 27.31 -6.02
N THR A 277 -1.11 26.90 -6.87
CA THR A 277 -0.35 27.82 -7.75
C THR A 277 -0.68 27.62 -9.22
N THR A 278 -0.94 26.39 -9.61
CA THR A 278 -1.14 25.95 -10.98
C THR A 278 -2.36 25.06 -11.04
N HIS A 279 -3.22 25.31 -12.02
CA HIS A 279 -4.32 24.43 -12.39
C HIS A 279 -3.88 23.53 -13.55
N TYR A 280 -4.24 22.25 -13.47
CA TYR A 280 -3.86 21.23 -14.43
C TYR A 280 -5.08 20.72 -15.21
N THR A 281 -4.87 20.37 -16.47
CA THR A 281 -5.86 19.62 -17.28
C THR A 281 -5.54 18.12 -17.33
N THR A 282 -4.40 17.72 -16.78
CA THR A 282 -3.91 16.35 -16.69
C THR A 282 -4.17 15.73 -15.32
N THR A 283 -3.89 14.44 -15.15
CA THR A 283 -3.96 13.70 -13.87
C THR A 283 -2.90 14.15 -12.85
N ARG A 284 -2.94 15.42 -12.46
CA ARG A 284 -2.02 16.07 -11.52
C ARG A 284 -2.74 17.11 -10.68
N GLY A 285 -2.37 17.21 -9.40
CA GLY A 285 -2.72 18.33 -8.52
C GLY A 285 -2.07 18.18 -7.14
N ASN A 286 -2.74 18.67 -6.10
CA ASN A 286 -2.13 18.85 -4.79
C ASN A 286 -1.73 17.53 -4.10
N ASN A 287 -2.52 16.48 -4.28
CA ASN A 287 -2.36 15.24 -3.52
C ASN A 287 -1.57 14.18 -4.30
N VAL A 288 -1.75 14.15 -5.62
CA VAL A 288 -1.23 13.10 -6.51
C VAL A 288 -0.81 13.70 -7.84
N TYR A 289 0.32 13.22 -8.36
CA TYR A 289 0.72 13.35 -9.76
C TYR A 289 0.83 11.96 -10.37
N ALA A 290 -0.11 11.60 -11.24
CA ALA A 290 -0.16 10.28 -11.88
C ALA A 290 0.25 10.35 -13.36
N TYR A 291 1.10 9.43 -13.78
CA TYR A 291 1.67 9.33 -15.13
C TYR A 291 2.03 7.87 -15.43
N ASP A 292 2.29 7.54 -16.70
CA ASP A 292 2.83 6.22 -17.05
C ASP A 292 4.35 6.15 -16.85
N ASP A 293 4.89 5.00 -16.46
CA ASP A 293 6.36 4.78 -16.40
C ASP A 293 6.76 3.48 -17.10
N LYS A 294 6.23 3.27 -18.31
CA LYS A 294 6.45 2.03 -19.08
C LYS A 294 7.90 1.77 -19.43
N ASP A 295 8.71 2.81 -19.46
CA ASP A 295 10.14 2.75 -19.71
C ASP A 295 10.94 2.55 -18.42
N ALA A 296 10.31 2.50 -17.24
CA ALA A 296 11.00 2.32 -15.95
C ALA A 296 12.08 3.38 -15.73
N ASN A 297 11.84 4.62 -16.20
CA ASN A 297 12.84 5.68 -16.17
C ASN A 297 12.52 6.67 -15.07
N GLU A 298 13.01 6.33 -13.89
CA GLU A 298 12.79 7.08 -12.68
C GLU A 298 13.49 8.47 -12.64
N GLN A 299 14.24 8.83 -13.69
CA GLN A 299 14.85 10.16 -13.82
C GLN A 299 13.91 11.19 -14.48
N THR A 300 12.86 10.71 -15.15
CA THR A 300 11.93 11.56 -15.90
C THR A 300 10.49 11.20 -15.59
N PHE A 301 9.58 12.16 -15.75
CA PHE A 301 8.16 11.87 -15.69
C PHE A 301 7.68 11.38 -17.06
N GLY A 302 6.89 10.30 -17.09
CA GLY A 302 6.18 9.89 -18.30
C GLY A 302 4.92 10.71 -18.56
N VAL A 303 3.97 10.16 -19.32
CA VAL A 303 2.83 10.90 -19.85
C VAL A 303 1.63 10.79 -18.92
N SER A 304 1.06 11.94 -18.55
CA SER A 304 -0.24 12.00 -17.89
C SER A 304 -1.37 12.13 -18.93
N PRO A 305 -2.48 11.38 -18.78
CA PRO A 305 -3.67 11.64 -19.57
C PRO A 305 -4.15 13.09 -19.41
N ASP A 306 -4.54 13.72 -20.52
CA ASP A 306 -5.08 15.08 -20.57
C ASP A 306 -6.59 15.04 -20.83
N GLY A 307 -7.38 15.57 -19.89
CA GLY A 307 -8.83 15.70 -20.02
C GLY A 307 -9.26 16.94 -20.80
N GLY A 308 -8.30 17.73 -21.30
CA GLY A 308 -8.51 19.00 -21.98
C GLY A 308 -9.08 20.09 -21.08
N ALA A 309 -9.51 21.20 -21.67
CA ALA A 309 -10.04 22.34 -20.92
C ALA A 309 -11.24 22.00 -20.00
N SER A 310 -11.99 20.94 -20.33
CA SER A 310 -13.12 20.46 -19.54
C SER A 310 -12.76 19.38 -18.51
N ARG A 311 -11.50 18.93 -18.43
CA ARG A 311 -11.04 17.83 -17.54
C ARG A 311 -11.94 16.60 -17.63
N ASN A 312 -12.21 16.17 -18.87
CA ASN A 312 -13.04 15.02 -19.18
C ASN A 312 -12.18 13.78 -19.46
N PHE A 313 -11.87 13.03 -18.40
CA PHE A 313 -11.07 11.80 -18.45
C PHE A 313 -11.95 10.58 -18.77
N ASN A 314 -12.63 10.62 -19.92
CA ASN A 314 -13.47 9.52 -20.42
C ASN A 314 -12.73 8.68 -21.45
N PHE A 315 -11.70 7.94 -21.01
CA PHE A 315 -10.92 7.07 -21.88
C PHE A 315 -11.52 5.67 -22.01
N PRO A 316 -11.41 5.04 -23.20
CA PRO A 316 -11.93 3.69 -23.43
C PRO A 316 -11.20 2.65 -22.57
N TYR A 317 -11.88 1.54 -22.29
CA TYR A 317 -11.33 0.36 -21.63
C TYR A 317 -11.89 -0.88 -22.32
N ASP A 318 -11.01 -1.77 -22.76
CA ASP A 318 -11.37 -3.08 -23.29
C ASP A 318 -10.54 -4.16 -22.57
N PRO A 319 -11.18 -5.04 -21.76
CA PRO A 319 -10.49 -6.10 -21.04
C PRO A 319 -9.88 -7.18 -21.96
N ALA A 320 -10.22 -7.19 -23.26
CA ALA A 320 -9.64 -8.08 -24.25
C ALA A 320 -8.51 -7.43 -25.07
N ALA A 321 -8.32 -6.11 -24.96
CA ALA A 321 -7.25 -5.40 -25.64
C ALA A 321 -5.90 -5.56 -24.92
N LEU A 322 -4.82 -5.21 -25.61
CA LEU A 322 -3.48 -5.14 -25.02
C LEU A 322 -3.44 -4.04 -23.94
N SER A 323 -2.68 -4.27 -22.86
CA SER A 323 -2.57 -3.36 -21.71
C SER A 323 -2.25 -1.92 -22.11
N TYR A 324 -1.34 -1.69 -23.07
CA TYR A 324 -1.01 -0.35 -23.53
C TYR A 324 -2.20 0.41 -24.14
N ALA A 325 -3.19 -0.27 -24.72
CA ALA A 325 -4.38 0.37 -25.29
C ALA A 325 -5.32 0.92 -24.20
N ASN A 326 -5.21 0.37 -22.99
CA ASN A 326 -5.96 0.79 -21.81
C ASN A 326 -5.18 1.81 -20.95
N LEU A 327 -3.96 2.20 -21.33
CA LEU A 327 -3.09 3.03 -20.48
C LEU A 327 -3.78 4.31 -19.98
N PRO A 328 -4.39 5.17 -20.81
CA PRO A 328 -5.00 6.39 -20.30
C PRO A 328 -6.12 6.13 -19.29
N ALA A 329 -6.87 5.03 -19.46
CA ALA A 329 -7.88 4.61 -18.49
C ALA A 329 -7.26 4.08 -17.20
N ALA A 330 -6.13 3.37 -17.28
CA ALA A 330 -5.39 2.84 -16.14
C ALA A 330 -4.82 3.98 -15.28
N THR A 331 -4.10 4.92 -15.88
CA THR A 331 -3.54 6.09 -15.18
C THR A 331 -4.65 6.97 -14.59
N THR A 332 -5.79 7.11 -15.27
CA THR A 332 -6.95 7.84 -14.74
C THR A 332 -7.56 7.13 -13.52
N ASN A 333 -7.65 5.79 -13.55
CA ASN A 333 -8.16 5.01 -12.41
C ASN A 333 -7.21 5.13 -11.21
N LEU A 334 -5.89 5.02 -11.43
CA LEU A 334 -4.84 5.22 -10.43
C LEU A 334 -4.94 6.62 -9.80
N PHE A 335 -5.06 7.66 -10.61
CA PHE A 335 -5.24 9.04 -10.11
C PHE A 335 -6.50 9.18 -9.25
N TYR A 336 -7.62 8.62 -9.69
CA TYR A 336 -8.89 8.66 -8.95
C TYR A 336 -8.76 7.98 -7.58
N ILE A 337 -8.29 6.74 -7.53
CA ILE A 337 -8.28 5.98 -6.28
C ILE A 337 -7.26 6.56 -5.30
N SER A 338 -6.07 6.98 -5.75
CA SER A 338 -5.07 7.60 -4.87
C SER A 338 -5.59 8.90 -4.23
N ASN A 339 -6.30 9.74 -4.99
CA ASN A 339 -6.95 10.92 -4.43
C ASN A 339 -8.13 10.59 -3.49
N MET A 340 -8.90 9.54 -3.78
CA MET A 340 -9.96 9.08 -2.87
C MET A 340 -9.38 8.58 -1.54
N VAL A 341 -8.29 7.81 -1.58
CA VAL A 341 -7.60 7.35 -0.37
C VAL A 341 -7.10 8.55 0.43
N HIS A 342 -6.45 9.53 -0.21
CA HIS A 342 -6.09 10.81 0.43
C HIS A 342 -7.30 11.45 1.14
N ASP A 343 -8.38 11.70 0.38
CA ASP A 343 -9.54 12.44 0.88
C ASP A 343 -10.27 11.72 2.03
N ILE A 344 -10.37 10.39 1.95
CA ILE A 344 -10.97 9.54 2.97
C ILE A 344 -10.12 9.57 4.24
N PHE A 345 -8.81 9.30 4.14
CA PHE A 345 -7.94 9.24 5.32
C PHE A 345 -7.71 10.61 5.95
N TYR A 346 -7.77 11.70 5.19
CA TYR A 346 -7.79 13.06 5.73
C TYR A 346 -8.93 13.24 6.75
N LYS A 347 -10.14 12.77 6.44
CA LYS A 347 -11.28 12.80 7.37
C LYS A 347 -11.04 11.98 8.63
N PHE A 348 -10.26 10.91 8.54
CA PHE A 348 -9.88 10.06 9.68
C PHE A 348 -8.62 10.56 10.42
N GLY A 349 -8.06 11.70 10.00
CA GLY A 349 -6.98 12.38 10.70
C GLY A 349 -5.61 12.25 10.06
N PHE A 350 -5.48 11.72 8.85
CA PHE A 350 -4.25 11.86 8.06
C PHE A 350 -4.19 13.25 7.39
N THR A 351 -4.01 14.26 8.23
CA THR A 351 -3.95 15.68 7.84
C THR A 351 -2.50 16.11 7.66
N GLU A 352 -2.32 17.37 7.26
CA GLU A 352 -1.02 18.03 7.07
C GLU A 352 -0.14 17.93 8.32
N SER A 353 -0.69 18.31 9.47
CA SER A 353 -0.03 18.12 10.78
C SER A 353 0.26 16.67 11.14
N ALA A 354 -0.40 15.70 10.51
CA ALA A 354 -0.15 14.27 10.67
C ALA A 354 0.72 13.70 9.53
N ARG A 355 1.38 14.56 8.75
CA ARG A 355 2.34 14.23 7.68
C ARG A 355 1.70 13.55 6.47
N ASN A 356 0.55 14.05 6.05
CA ASN A 356 -0.08 13.59 4.81
C ASN A 356 0.76 13.97 3.56
N PHE A 357 0.25 13.61 2.38
CA PHE A 357 0.95 13.81 1.12
C PHE A 357 0.30 14.95 0.36
N GLN A 358 0.87 16.16 0.44
CA GLN A 358 0.36 17.33 -0.24
C GLN A 358 1.49 18.24 -0.72
N SER A 359 1.42 18.64 -1.99
CA SER A 359 2.36 19.62 -2.54
C SER A 359 2.27 20.99 -1.84
N ASN A 360 1.09 21.32 -1.28
CA ASN A 360 0.80 22.52 -0.53
C ASN A 360 -0.15 22.22 0.64
N ASN A 361 0.27 22.59 1.85
CA ASN A 361 -0.47 22.34 3.10
C ASN A 361 -1.41 23.48 3.50
N PHE A 362 -1.53 24.54 2.69
CA PHE A 362 -2.38 25.71 2.95
C PHE A 362 -2.14 26.39 4.31
N GLY A 363 -0.95 26.20 4.90
CA GLY A 363 -0.61 26.70 6.24
C GLY A 363 -1.23 25.92 7.41
N ASN A 364 -1.77 24.71 7.16
CA ASN A 364 -2.42 23.87 8.18
C ASN A 364 -1.44 23.08 9.07
N GLY A 365 -0.13 23.26 8.89
CA GLY A 365 0.92 22.52 9.61
C GLY A 365 1.63 21.49 8.74
N GLY A 366 2.47 20.66 9.35
CA GLY A 366 3.31 19.70 8.64
C GLY A 366 4.32 20.34 7.70
N LEU A 367 4.99 19.52 6.90
CA LEU A 367 5.85 19.94 5.80
C LEU A 367 5.21 19.52 4.47
N ASP A 368 4.95 20.49 3.61
CA ASP A 368 4.37 20.35 2.27
C ASP A 368 5.42 19.89 1.23
N ASP A 369 5.08 19.93 -0.06
CA ASP A 369 5.94 19.57 -1.20
C ASP A 369 6.22 18.06 -1.31
N ASP A 370 5.20 17.24 -1.03
CA ASP A 370 5.31 15.78 -0.99
C ASP A 370 4.06 15.01 -1.48
N GLU A 371 3.41 15.54 -2.52
CA GLU A 371 2.36 14.81 -3.25
C GLU A 371 2.83 13.42 -3.72
N VAL A 372 1.92 12.46 -3.82
CA VAL A 372 2.26 11.10 -4.28
C VAL A 372 2.54 11.09 -5.78
N PHE A 373 3.69 10.56 -6.17
CA PHE A 373 3.98 10.24 -7.57
C PHE A 373 3.49 8.83 -7.86
N ALA A 374 2.47 8.71 -8.69
CA ALA A 374 1.79 7.45 -8.95
C ALA A 374 2.01 6.98 -10.39
N GLN A 375 2.80 5.93 -10.55
CA GLN A 375 3.25 5.43 -11.84
C GLN A 375 2.38 4.24 -12.27
N SER A 376 1.69 4.37 -13.40
CA SER A 376 0.88 3.28 -13.97
C SER A 376 1.64 2.50 -15.02
N GLN A 377 1.42 1.19 -15.10
CA GLN A 377 2.07 0.28 -16.06
C GLN A 377 3.59 0.45 -16.06
N ASP A 378 4.15 0.60 -14.86
CA ASP A 378 5.58 0.76 -14.68
C ASP A 378 6.32 -0.45 -15.27
N GLY A 379 7.37 -0.17 -16.06
CA GLY A 379 8.15 -1.17 -16.79
C GLY A 379 9.23 -1.87 -15.96
N GLY A 380 9.41 -1.47 -14.69
CA GLY A 380 10.47 -1.94 -13.81
C GLY A 380 10.26 -3.38 -13.32
N SER A 381 9.01 -3.86 -13.31
CA SER A 381 8.67 -5.22 -12.88
C SER A 381 7.33 -5.70 -13.44
N PHE A 382 6.97 -6.95 -13.11
CA PHE A 382 5.65 -7.54 -13.29
C PHE A 382 5.18 -8.17 -11.98
N ASN A 383 3.88 -8.50 -11.90
CA ASN A 383 3.31 -9.30 -10.81
C ASN A 383 3.57 -8.72 -9.42
N ASN A 384 3.50 -7.41 -9.27
CA ASN A 384 3.83 -6.74 -8.03
C ASN A 384 3.18 -5.34 -8.00
N ALA A 385 3.36 -4.61 -6.92
CA ALA A 385 3.28 -3.15 -6.83
C ALA A 385 4.16 -2.71 -5.65
N ASN A 386 4.46 -1.43 -5.54
CA ASN A 386 5.24 -0.95 -4.40
C ASN A 386 4.93 0.51 -4.04
N PHE A 387 5.42 0.89 -2.86
CA PHE A 387 5.36 2.26 -2.37
C PHE A 387 6.62 2.64 -1.59
N ALA A 388 7.39 3.59 -2.12
CA ALA A 388 8.52 4.20 -1.45
C ALA A 388 8.06 5.29 -0.48
N SER A 389 8.05 4.97 0.82
CA SER A 389 7.62 5.89 1.88
C SER A 389 8.78 6.71 2.44
N TYR A 390 8.92 7.95 1.97
CA TYR A 390 9.87 8.90 2.53
C TYR A 390 9.30 9.69 3.71
N GLN A 391 10.16 10.43 4.42
CA GLN A 391 9.76 11.41 5.42
C GLN A 391 8.90 12.54 4.83
N ASP A 392 8.23 13.28 5.72
CA ASP A 392 7.50 14.52 5.42
C ASP A 392 8.38 15.50 4.62
N ASN A 393 7.82 16.19 3.61
CA ASN A 393 8.56 17.02 2.62
C ASN A 393 9.33 16.25 1.53
N TYR A 394 9.10 14.95 1.37
CA TYR A 394 9.69 14.18 0.29
C TYR A 394 8.63 13.31 -0.37
N ASN A 395 8.47 13.48 -1.70
CA ASN A 395 7.44 12.79 -2.46
C ASN A 395 7.61 11.28 -2.37
N PRO A 396 6.59 10.56 -1.91
CA PRO A 396 6.58 9.12 -2.07
C PRO A 396 6.35 8.76 -3.54
N VAL A 397 6.81 7.56 -3.91
CA VAL A 397 6.63 7.00 -5.24
C VAL A 397 5.85 5.70 -5.11
N MET A 398 4.74 5.60 -5.84
CA MET A 398 3.92 4.40 -5.96
C MET A 398 4.08 3.84 -7.37
N GLN A 399 4.46 2.57 -7.49
CA GLN A 399 4.67 1.92 -8.78
C GLN A 399 3.67 0.78 -8.96
N MET A 400 2.81 0.90 -9.98
CA MET A 400 1.81 -0.10 -10.32
C MET A 400 2.25 -0.87 -11.55
N TYR A 401 2.45 -2.18 -11.38
CA TYR A 401 2.95 -3.05 -12.46
C TYR A 401 1.82 -3.77 -13.21
N LEU A 402 2.18 -4.25 -14.40
CA LEU A 402 1.39 -5.23 -15.14
C LEU A 402 1.55 -6.62 -14.54
N TRP A 403 0.53 -7.46 -14.74
CA TRP A 403 0.52 -8.83 -14.23
C TRP A 403 0.41 -9.83 -15.37
N LEU A 404 1.29 -10.84 -15.31
CA LEU A 404 1.39 -11.92 -16.27
C LEU A 404 0.28 -12.94 -16.03
N GLY A 405 -0.49 -13.24 -17.07
CA GLY A 405 -1.48 -14.31 -17.04
C GLY A 405 -0.88 -15.69 -17.22
N SER A 406 0.32 -15.79 -17.79
CA SER A 406 1.06 -17.04 -18.00
C SER A 406 2.51 -16.78 -18.46
N ASN A 407 3.30 -17.86 -18.55
CA ASN A 407 4.61 -17.86 -19.20
C ASN A 407 4.55 -17.91 -20.73
N ARG A 408 3.37 -17.68 -21.33
CA ARG A 408 3.22 -17.59 -22.77
C ARG A 408 3.91 -16.34 -23.28
N LYS A 409 4.89 -16.50 -24.18
CA LYS A 409 5.49 -15.38 -24.90
C LYS A 409 5.32 -15.43 -26.42
N LEU A 410 4.74 -16.50 -26.96
CA LEU A 410 4.47 -16.65 -28.40
C LEU A 410 2.95 -16.71 -28.67
N PHE A 411 2.50 -15.83 -29.56
CA PHE A 411 1.12 -15.75 -30.03
C PHE A 411 1.09 -15.86 -31.55
N TYR A 412 0.43 -16.90 -32.08
CA TYR A 412 0.27 -17.03 -33.52
C TYR A 412 -0.75 -16.03 -34.07
N LYS A 413 -0.38 -15.34 -35.16
CA LYS A 413 -1.28 -14.58 -36.03
C LYS A 413 -1.60 -15.32 -37.32
N ALA A 414 -0.71 -16.21 -37.76
CA ALA A 414 -0.94 -17.12 -38.88
C ALA A 414 -0.03 -18.36 -38.73
N PRO A 415 -0.43 -19.53 -39.25
CA PRO A 415 -1.72 -19.83 -39.91
C PRO A 415 -2.89 -19.92 -38.91
N SER A 416 -4.14 -19.89 -39.39
CA SER A 416 -5.34 -19.81 -38.54
C SER A 416 -5.51 -21.01 -37.61
N ASP A 417 -5.03 -22.19 -38.00
CA ASP A 417 -5.05 -23.40 -37.17
C ASP A 417 -4.02 -23.36 -36.03
N ALA A 418 -3.06 -22.43 -36.06
CA ALA A 418 -2.10 -22.20 -34.99
C ALA A 418 -2.55 -21.13 -33.97
N VAL A 419 -3.48 -20.23 -34.34
CA VAL A 419 -3.90 -19.08 -33.51
C VAL A 419 -4.38 -19.47 -32.10
N ALA A 420 -5.07 -20.60 -31.99
CA ALA A 420 -5.58 -21.10 -30.71
C ALA A 420 -4.53 -21.78 -29.82
N ARG A 421 -3.30 -22.02 -30.31
CA ARG A 421 -2.25 -22.70 -29.54
C ARG A 421 -1.72 -21.80 -28.41
N VAL A 422 -1.55 -22.39 -27.23
CA VAL A 422 -0.93 -21.74 -26.06
C VAL A 422 0.51 -22.22 -25.97
N VAL A 423 1.46 -21.30 -26.12
CA VAL A 423 2.88 -21.63 -26.21
C VAL A 423 3.64 -20.99 -25.06
N ASN A 424 3.87 -21.77 -24.01
CA ASN A 424 4.78 -21.39 -22.93
C ASN A 424 6.22 -21.34 -23.44
N SER A 425 7.01 -20.48 -22.83
CA SER A 425 8.40 -20.28 -23.22
C SER A 425 9.31 -19.99 -22.04
N GLY A 426 10.56 -20.42 -22.14
CA GLY A 426 11.65 -19.89 -21.33
C GLY A 426 12.13 -18.53 -21.86
N VAL A 427 12.81 -17.76 -21.01
CA VAL A 427 13.31 -16.42 -21.35
C VAL A 427 14.81 -16.42 -21.58
N ALA A 428 15.31 -15.38 -22.25
CA ALA A 428 16.73 -15.10 -22.35
C ALA A 428 17.18 -14.21 -21.22
N GLN A 429 18.33 -14.52 -20.61
CA GLN A 429 19.00 -13.68 -19.61
C GLN A 429 19.90 -12.62 -20.28
N PHE A 430 19.75 -12.43 -21.59
CA PHE A 430 20.53 -11.52 -22.42
C PHE A 430 19.66 -10.92 -23.50
N GLY A 431 20.08 -9.76 -24.02
CA GLY A 431 19.29 -8.99 -24.96
C GLY A 431 18.02 -8.39 -24.32
N PRO A 432 17.22 -7.67 -25.11
CA PRO A 432 15.97 -7.09 -24.62
C PRO A 432 14.96 -8.15 -24.18
N VAL A 433 14.31 -7.92 -23.04
CA VAL A 433 13.18 -8.73 -22.57
C VAL A 433 11.91 -8.36 -23.33
N LEU A 434 11.01 -9.32 -23.51
CA LEU A 434 9.71 -9.07 -24.14
C LEU A 434 8.75 -8.38 -23.15
N ASN A 435 8.22 -7.22 -23.55
CA ASN A 435 7.15 -6.51 -22.87
C ASN A 435 5.77 -6.79 -23.49
N ASP A 436 4.75 -6.07 -23.05
CA ASP A 436 3.36 -6.21 -23.51
C ASP A 436 3.11 -5.76 -24.96
N ILE A 437 3.93 -4.84 -25.46
CA ILE A 437 3.91 -4.39 -26.87
C ILE A 437 4.49 -5.50 -27.76
N GLY A 438 5.66 -6.00 -27.39
CA GLY A 438 6.39 -7.05 -28.09
C GLY A 438 6.78 -6.71 -29.52
N ILE A 439 7.04 -7.76 -30.31
CA ILE A 439 7.41 -7.67 -31.73
C ILE A 439 6.56 -8.59 -32.58
N THR A 440 6.14 -8.13 -33.74
CA THR A 440 5.38 -8.93 -34.72
C THR A 440 6.26 -9.20 -35.93
N GLY A 441 6.29 -10.46 -36.38
CA GLY A 441 7.04 -10.80 -37.59
C GLY A 441 6.73 -12.18 -38.16
N GLY A 442 7.05 -12.34 -39.43
CA GLY A 442 7.03 -13.65 -40.08
C GLY A 442 8.20 -14.50 -39.59
N VAL A 443 7.93 -15.76 -39.24
CA VAL A 443 8.95 -16.70 -38.78
C VAL A 443 9.72 -17.26 -39.97
N LYS A 444 11.05 -17.32 -39.86
CA LYS A 444 11.94 -17.91 -40.87
C LYS A 444 12.91 -18.89 -40.21
N LEU A 445 12.96 -20.12 -40.72
CA LEU A 445 13.94 -21.13 -40.31
C LEU A 445 15.34 -20.71 -40.77
N ALA A 446 16.32 -20.78 -39.87
CA ALA A 446 17.71 -20.47 -40.18
C ALA A 446 18.35 -21.49 -41.12
N SER A 447 19.09 -21.00 -42.12
CA SER A 447 19.87 -21.82 -43.06
C SER A 447 20.91 -22.68 -42.35
N VAL A 448 21.51 -22.16 -41.28
CA VAL A 448 22.30 -22.92 -40.30
C VAL A 448 21.39 -23.20 -39.11
N ILE A 449 20.86 -24.44 -39.03
CA ILE A 449 19.76 -24.77 -38.13
C ILE A 449 20.06 -24.50 -36.65
N ASP A 450 21.30 -24.72 -36.22
CA ASP A 450 21.74 -24.46 -34.85
C ASP A 450 22.28 -23.04 -34.65
N GLY A 451 22.40 -22.23 -35.70
CA GLY A 451 22.90 -20.85 -35.63
C GLY A 451 24.33 -20.72 -35.08
N CYS A 452 25.13 -21.80 -35.07
CA CYS A 452 26.47 -21.79 -34.46
C CYS A 452 27.54 -21.15 -35.35
N THR A 453 27.26 -21.00 -36.64
CA THR A 453 28.08 -20.25 -37.59
C THR A 453 27.28 -19.06 -38.13
N ALA A 454 27.99 -18.07 -38.69
CA ALA A 454 27.38 -16.87 -39.22
C ALA A 454 26.35 -17.21 -40.31
N LEU A 455 25.15 -16.64 -40.17
CA LEU A 455 24.10 -16.74 -41.17
C LEU A 455 24.39 -15.77 -42.34
N PRO A 456 24.01 -16.12 -43.58
CA PRO A 456 24.07 -15.21 -44.72
C PRO A 456 23.48 -13.82 -44.42
N ALA A 457 24.21 -12.78 -44.81
CA ALA A 457 23.80 -11.41 -44.60
C ALA A 457 22.43 -11.12 -45.26
N GLY A 458 21.52 -10.51 -44.50
CA GLY A 458 20.17 -10.19 -44.96
C GLY A 458 19.20 -11.39 -45.02
N GLU A 459 19.62 -12.59 -44.64
CA GLU A 459 18.74 -13.76 -44.61
C GLU A 459 17.49 -13.50 -43.75
N MET A 460 17.66 -12.82 -42.62
CA MET A 460 16.63 -12.65 -41.60
C MET A 460 16.01 -11.25 -41.56
N THR A 461 16.29 -10.38 -42.54
CA THR A 461 15.82 -8.99 -42.55
C THR A 461 14.32 -8.87 -42.27
N GLY A 462 13.98 -8.28 -41.13
CA GLY A 462 12.58 -8.06 -40.70
C GLY A 462 11.81 -9.33 -40.31
N LYS A 463 12.51 -10.46 -40.10
CA LYS A 463 11.93 -11.76 -39.73
C LYS A 463 12.26 -12.13 -38.29
N ILE A 464 11.45 -13.04 -37.75
CA ILE A 464 11.74 -13.72 -36.49
C ILE A 464 12.46 -15.03 -36.84
N GLY A 465 13.71 -15.16 -36.43
CA GLY A 465 14.52 -16.35 -36.71
C GLY A 465 14.08 -17.54 -35.87
N LEU A 466 13.93 -18.71 -36.48
CA LEU A 466 13.71 -19.98 -35.78
C LEU A 466 15.01 -20.79 -35.81
N ILE A 467 15.55 -21.11 -34.64
CA ILE A 467 16.86 -21.78 -34.45
C ILE A 467 16.72 -22.96 -33.49
N GLU A 468 17.39 -24.07 -33.77
CA GLU A 468 17.44 -25.23 -32.91
C GLU A 468 18.51 -25.09 -31.80
N ARG A 469 18.17 -25.54 -30.60
CA ARG A 469 19.13 -25.68 -29.51
C ARG A 469 20.15 -26.78 -29.83
N GLY A 470 21.44 -26.47 -29.81
CA GLY A 470 22.50 -27.43 -30.12
C GLY A 470 23.90 -26.79 -30.21
N GLY A 471 24.90 -27.51 -30.69
CA GLY A 471 26.21 -26.93 -31.04
C GLY A 471 27.36 -27.06 -30.03
N GLY A 472 27.19 -27.83 -28.95
CA GLY A 472 28.25 -28.11 -27.96
C GLY A 472 28.69 -26.89 -27.14
N THR A 473 29.81 -27.02 -26.42
CA THR A 473 30.28 -26.03 -25.41
C THR A 473 30.60 -24.64 -25.98
N ASN A 474 30.96 -24.56 -27.27
CA ASN A 474 31.37 -23.30 -27.91
C ASN A 474 30.21 -22.54 -28.58
N CYS A 475 28.98 -23.05 -28.52
CA CYS A 475 27.81 -22.43 -29.15
C CYS A 475 26.70 -22.19 -28.11
N GLY A 476 26.90 -21.16 -27.28
CA GLY A 476 25.89 -20.69 -26.33
C GLY A 476 24.70 -20.00 -27.00
N PHE A 477 23.65 -19.72 -26.24
CA PHE A 477 22.45 -19.05 -26.75
C PHE A 477 22.72 -17.65 -27.31
N THR A 478 23.62 -16.89 -26.67
CA THR A 478 24.03 -15.55 -27.13
C THR A 478 24.58 -15.56 -28.56
N VAL A 479 25.43 -16.53 -28.89
CA VAL A 479 26.03 -16.68 -30.24
C VAL A 479 24.94 -16.89 -31.30
N LYS A 480 23.97 -17.76 -31.02
CA LYS A 480 22.87 -18.09 -31.93
C LYS A 480 22.03 -16.86 -32.25
N VAL A 481 21.62 -16.15 -31.20
CA VAL A 481 20.79 -14.94 -31.33
C VAL A 481 21.58 -13.82 -32.00
N LYS A 482 22.87 -13.67 -31.68
CA LYS A 482 23.76 -12.68 -32.32
C LYS A 482 23.93 -12.93 -33.81
N ASN A 483 24.09 -14.19 -34.23
CA ASN A 483 24.19 -14.54 -35.65
C ASN A 483 22.90 -14.23 -36.41
N ALA A 484 21.73 -14.48 -35.80
CA ALA A 484 20.44 -14.08 -36.37
C ALA A 484 20.28 -12.56 -36.46
N GLN A 485 20.67 -11.83 -35.41
CA GLN A 485 20.68 -10.37 -35.40
C GLN A 485 21.55 -9.79 -36.52
N ASN A 486 22.77 -10.31 -36.69
CA ASN A 486 23.68 -9.86 -37.74
C ASN A 486 23.12 -10.16 -39.15
N ALA A 487 22.28 -11.18 -39.29
CA ALA A 487 21.54 -11.47 -40.53
C ALA A 487 20.25 -10.64 -40.70
N GLY A 488 19.94 -9.73 -39.77
CA GLY A 488 18.83 -8.78 -39.86
C GLY A 488 17.54 -9.21 -39.14
N ALA A 489 17.59 -10.24 -38.29
CA ALA A 489 16.43 -10.66 -37.49
C ALA A 489 15.98 -9.53 -36.56
N ILE A 490 14.67 -9.45 -36.33
CA ILE A 490 14.07 -8.54 -35.34
C ILE A 490 13.75 -9.24 -34.01
N GLY A 491 13.85 -10.57 -33.98
CA GLY A 491 13.71 -11.42 -32.79
C GLY A 491 14.03 -12.88 -33.11
N VAL A 492 14.20 -13.71 -32.09
CA VAL A 492 14.57 -15.12 -32.26
C VAL A 492 13.73 -16.06 -31.39
N ILE A 493 13.28 -17.14 -31.99
CA ILE A 493 12.70 -18.30 -31.33
C ILE A 493 13.76 -19.40 -31.36
N VAL A 494 14.31 -19.74 -30.20
CA VAL A 494 15.07 -20.96 -30.03
C VAL A 494 14.09 -22.07 -29.66
N TYR A 495 14.17 -23.22 -30.30
CA TYR A 495 13.39 -24.39 -29.90
C TYR A 495 14.32 -25.49 -29.40
N ASN A 496 13.90 -26.22 -28.37
CA ASN A 496 14.68 -27.34 -27.86
C ASN A 496 14.90 -28.39 -28.96
N ASN A 497 16.06 -29.05 -28.93
CA ASN A 497 16.27 -30.28 -29.70
C ASN A 497 15.53 -31.46 -29.06
N THR A 498 15.59 -32.61 -29.72
CA THR A 498 14.96 -33.86 -29.25
C THR A 498 15.45 -34.29 -27.86
N ALA A 499 16.72 -34.05 -27.51
CA ALA A 499 17.27 -34.44 -26.20
C ALA A 499 16.70 -33.59 -25.04
N ASN A 500 16.39 -32.32 -25.30
CA ASN A 500 15.81 -31.42 -24.31
C ASN A 500 14.27 -31.42 -24.32
N GLY A 501 13.63 -31.87 -25.41
CA GLY A 501 12.19 -32.11 -25.49
C GLY A 501 11.33 -30.92 -25.03
N ALA A 502 10.44 -31.18 -24.07
CA ALA A 502 9.53 -30.19 -23.51
C ALA A 502 10.13 -29.34 -22.36
N THR A 503 11.38 -29.58 -21.95
CA THR A 503 11.97 -28.91 -20.78
C THR A 503 12.25 -27.44 -21.09
N LEU A 504 11.44 -26.55 -20.57
CA LEU A 504 11.69 -25.12 -20.61
C LEU A 504 12.61 -24.71 -19.46
N GLY A 505 13.53 -23.81 -19.76
CA GLY A 505 14.43 -23.19 -18.80
C GLY A 505 15.00 -21.91 -19.41
N ASN A 506 15.81 -21.20 -18.66
CA ASN A 506 16.31 -19.91 -19.10
C ASN A 506 17.53 -20.06 -20.01
N MET A 507 17.60 -19.21 -21.03
CA MET A 507 18.73 -19.13 -21.93
C MET A 507 19.79 -18.23 -21.31
N GLY A 508 20.73 -18.84 -20.61
CA GLY A 508 21.83 -18.14 -19.96
C GLY A 508 22.93 -17.69 -20.92
N GLY A 509 23.66 -16.66 -20.49
CA GLY A 509 24.80 -16.08 -21.20
C GLY A 509 24.84 -14.55 -21.05
N THR A 510 25.99 -13.94 -21.37
CA THR A 510 26.17 -12.48 -21.34
C THR A 510 26.77 -12.00 -22.65
N ASP A 511 26.03 -11.12 -23.35
CA ASP A 511 26.50 -10.40 -24.53
C ASP A 511 25.69 -9.11 -24.69
N ALA A 512 26.27 -7.98 -24.26
CA ALA A 512 25.63 -6.67 -24.30
C ALA A 512 25.38 -6.14 -25.72
N THR A 513 25.92 -6.80 -26.75
CA THR A 513 25.73 -6.40 -28.14
C THR A 513 24.50 -7.06 -28.78
N VAL A 514 23.83 -7.99 -28.08
CA VAL A 514 22.54 -8.52 -28.50
C VAL A 514 21.45 -7.49 -28.18
N THR A 515 20.74 -7.02 -29.20
CA THR A 515 19.76 -5.92 -29.14
C THR A 515 18.38 -6.36 -29.65
N ILE A 516 18.15 -7.67 -29.83
CA ILE A 516 16.86 -8.24 -30.23
C ILE A 516 16.39 -9.26 -29.18
N PRO A 517 15.07 -9.35 -28.92
CA PRO A 517 14.56 -10.28 -27.92
C PRO A 517 14.61 -11.73 -28.44
N SER A 518 14.67 -12.67 -27.49
CA SER A 518 14.62 -14.08 -27.81
C SER A 518 13.91 -14.92 -26.76
N ILE A 519 13.30 -16.03 -27.19
CA ILE A 519 12.58 -16.97 -26.32
C ILE A 519 12.99 -18.41 -26.60
N LEU A 520 12.79 -19.28 -25.60
CA LEU A 520 12.92 -20.73 -25.75
C LEU A 520 11.55 -21.38 -25.79
N ILE A 521 11.25 -22.18 -26.81
CA ILE A 521 10.04 -23.02 -26.88
C ILE A 521 10.40 -24.52 -26.87
N THR A 522 9.40 -25.36 -26.65
CA THR A 522 9.55 -26.82 -26.64
C THR A 522 9.94 -27.36 -28.03
N ASN A 523 10.51 -28.56 -28.06
CA ASN A 523 10.85 -29.22 -29.32
C ASN A 523 9.61 -29.41 -30.21
N ASP A 524 8.52 -29.93 -29.64
CA ASP A 524 7.26 -30.18 -30.35
C ASP A 524 6.71 -28.91 -31.04
N GLU A 525 6.80 -27.76 -30.37
CA GLU A 525 6.33 -26.50 -30.95
C GLU A 525 7.26 -25.99 -32.06
N GLY A 526 8.57 -26.14 -31.88
CA GLY A 526 9.54 -25.83 -32.94
C GLY A 526 9.36 -26.69 -34.19
N GLU A 527 9.14 -28.00 -34.02
CA GLU A 527 8.86 -28.92 -35.12
C GLU A 527 7.52 -28.64 -35.79
N PHE A 528 6.50 -28.23 -35.04
CA PHE A 528 5.25 -27.75 -35.61
C PHE A 528 5.48 -26.55 -36.54
N ILE A 529 6.20 -25.52 -36.09
CA ILE A 529 6.52 -24.35 -36.93
C ILE A 529 7.31 -24.77 -38.16
N LYS A 530 8.33 -25.62 -38.01
CA LYS A 530 9.12 -26.15 -39.12
C LYS A 530 8.26 -26.87 -40.16
N SER A 531 7.31 -27.70 -39.73
CA SER A 531 6.41 -28.42 -40.63
C SER A 531 5.55 -27.48 -41.47
N LYS A 532 5.08 -26.37 -40.89
CA LYS A 532 4.33 -25.33 -41.61
C LYS A 532 5.21 -24.64 -42.64
N LEU A 533 6.41 -24.23 -42.25
CA LEU A 533 7.36 -23.56 -43.14
C LEU A 533 7.81 -24.48 -44.29
N ALA A 534 8.06 -25.76 -44.03
CA ALA A 534 8.40 -26.77 -45.06
C ALA A 534 7.24 -26.99 -46.06
N GLY A 535 5.99 -26.91 -45.58
CA GLY A 535 4.79 -26.90 -46.41
C GLY A 535 4.54 -25.57 -47.16
N SER A 536 5.47 -24.61 -47.10
CA SER A 536 5.31 -23.25 -47.65
C SER A 536 4.10 -22.49 -47.07
N ILE A 537 3.68 -22.82 -45.85
CA ILE A 537 2.63 -22.12 -45.11
C ILE A 537 3.30 -21.01 -44.27
N PRO A 538 3.01 -19.73 -44.52
CA PRO A 538 3.59 -18.64 -43.73
C PRO A 538 3.16 -18.74 -42.26
N VAL A 539 4.14 -18.65 -41.36
CA VAL A 539 3.92 -18.52 -39.93
C VAL A 539 4.20 -17.07 -39.54
N ASN A 540 3.24 -16.41 -38.91
CA ASN A 540 3.38 -15.06 -38.40
C ASN A 540 3.05 -15.07 -36.92
N VAL A 541 3.89 -14.45 -36.10
CA VAL A 541 3.75 -14.48 -34.64
C VAL A 541 3.92 -13.09 -34.05
N ASP A 542 3.35 -12.89 -32.87
CA ASP A 542 3.78 -11.87 -31.92
C ASP A 542 4.61 -12.55 -30.84
N LEU A 543 5.80 -12.02 -30.58
CA LEU A 543 6.55 -12.33 -29.38
C LEU A 543 6.32 -11.20 -28.38
N ARG A 544 5.65 -11.47 -27.26
CA ARG A 544 5.29 -10.47 -26.24
C ARG A 544 5.00 -11.12 -24.90
N ALA A 545 5.02 -10.36 -23.81
CA ALA A 545 4.51 -10.80 -22.53
C ALA A 545 2.98 -10.98 -22.56
N ASP A 546 2.48 -12.01 -21.86
CA ASP A 546 1.04 -12.22 -21.64
C ASP A 546 0.52 -11.36 -20.49
N THR A 547 0.53 -10.04 -20.67
CA THR A 547 0.04 -9.07 -19.68
C THR A 547 -1.46 -8.89 -19.84
N ARG A 548 -2.22 -9.70 -19.11
CA ARG A 548 -3.69 -9.68 -19.18
C ARG A 548 -4.31 -8.72 -18.16
N TYR A 549 -3.61 -8.47 -17.06
CA TYR A 549 -4.13 -7.69 -15.95
C TYR A 549 -3.19 -6.52 -15.64
N ASP A 550 -3.76 -5.41 -15.21
CA ASP A 550 -3.06 -4.18 -14.89
C ASP A 550 -3.43 -3.78 -13.47
N GLY A 551 -2.42 -3.72 -12.59
CA GLY A 551 -2.61 -3.42 -11.17
C GLY A 551 -3.29 -2.07 -10.94
N SER A 552 -3.16 -1.12 -11.86
CA SER A 552 -3.78 0.22 -11.79
C SER A 552 -5.31 0.18 -11.80
N PHE A 553 -5.92 -0.92 -12.24
CA PHE A 553 -7.37 -1.15 -12.18
C PHE A 553 -7.83 -1.89 -10.91
N ASP A 554 -6.91 -2.39 -10.09
CA ASP A 554 -7.23 -3.00 -8.80
C ASP A 554 -7.14 -1.95 -7.69
N ASN A 555 -8.28 -1.33 -7.37
CA ASN A 555 -8.40 -0.35 -6.29
C ASN A 555 -7.99 -0.95 -4.93
N GLY A 556 -8.06 -2.27 -4.76
CA GLY A 556 -7.58 -2.96 -3.56
C GLY A 556 -6.05 -2.84 -3.44
N ILE A 557 -5.32 -3.20 -4.51
CA ILE A 557 -3.86 -3.06 -4.54
C ILE A 557 -3.44 -1.60 -4.43
N VAL A 558 -4.04 -0.68 -5.19
CA VAL A 558 -3.64 0.73 -5.11
C VAL A 558 -3.86 1.30 -3.69
N THR A 559 -4.96 0.90 -3.02
CA THR A 559 -5.20 1.29 -1.62
C THR A 559 -4.20 0.65 -0.66
N HIS A 560 -3.79 -0.60 -0.92
CA HIS A 560 -2.75 -1.28 -0.16
C HIS A 560 -1.42 -0.50 -0.25
N GLU A 561 -0.97 -0.17 -1.45
CA GLU A 561 0.28 0.60 -1.64
C GLU A 561 0.23 1.95 -0.94
N TYR A 562 -0.87 2.70 -1.11
CA TYR A 562 -1.05 3.98 -0.41
C TYR A 562 -1.07 3.78 1.12
N GLY A 563 -1.57 2.64 1.58
CA GLY A 563 -1.58 2.22 2.98
C GLY A 563 -0.19 2.13 3.61
N HIS A 564 0.85 1.77 2.82
CA HIS A 564 2.23 1.83 3.28
C HIS A 564 2.64 3.26 3.59
N GLY A 565 2.30 4.22 2.72
CA GLY A 565 2.54 5.64 2.96
C GLY A 565 1.87 6.14 4.23
N ILE A 566 0.58 5.85 4.40
CA ILE A 566 -0.21 6.23 5.58
C ILE A 566 0.41 5.69 6.87
N SER A 567 0.70 4.38 6.90
CA SER A 567 1.21 3.71 8.09
C SER A 567 2.64 4.16 8.45
N ASN A 568 3.52 4.34 7.46
CA ASN A 568 4.87 4.85 7.71
C ASN A 568 4.89 6.30 8.20
N ARG A 569 4.12 7.21 7.57
CA ARG A 569 4.08 8.64 7.94
C ARG A 569 3.56 8.89 9.35
N MET A 570 2.58 8.10 9.81
CA MET A 570 2.00 8.26 11.14
C MET A 570 2.84 7.60 12.25
N THR A 571 3.59 6.55 11.93
CA THR A 571 4.33 5.74 12.91
C THR A 571 5.64 6.40 13.31
N GLY A 572 5.90 6.52 14.62
CA GLY A 572 7.19 6.98 15.15
C GLY A 572 7.69 8.30 14.53
N THR A 573 8.89 8.27 13.92
CA THR A 573 9.55 9.41 13.24
C THR A 573 8.90 9.78 11.91
N GLY A 574 7.91 9.03 11.42
CA GLY A 574 7.22 9.29 10.15
C GLY A 574 7.90 8.71 8.92
N TYR A 575 8.93 7.88 9.12
CA TYR A 575 9.62 7.09 8.10
C TYR A 575 10.50 6.05 8.83
N ASN A 576 10.81 4.92 8.20
CA ASN A 576 11.69 3.86 8.74
C ASN A 576 11.29 3.19 10.05
N CYS A 577 10.07 3.43 10.51
CA CYS A 577 9.57 2.86 11.75
C CYS A 577 8.75 1.58 11.57
N LEU A 578 8.58 1.11 10.34
CA LEU A 578 7.96 -0.16 10.00
C LEU A 578 8.93 -0.98 9.16
N ASN A 579 10.04 -1.36 9.78
CA ASN A 579 11.19 -1.94 9.11
C ASN A 579 11.49 -3.35 9.62
N SER A 580 11.45 -4.33 8.72
CA SER A 580 11.73 -5.75 9.01
C SER A 580 13.18 -6.06 9.39
N ASN A 581 14.11 -5.12 9.21
CA ASN A 581 15.47 -5.24 9.73
C ASN A 581 15.56 -4.87 11.22
N ALA A 582 14.66 -4.02 11.71
CA ALA A 582 14.63 -3.57 13.10
C ALA A 582 13.64 -4.38 13.94
N ASP A 583 12.49 -4.72 13.37
CA ASP A 583 11.47 -5.58 13.98
C ASP A 583 10.90 -6.57 12.95
N LYS A 584 11.10 -7.86 13.19
CA LYS A 584 10.63 -8.94 12.32
C LYS A 584 9.11 -9.09 12.37
N GLU A 585 8.41 -8.56 13.38
CA GLU A 585 6.95 -8.55 13.48
C GLU A 585 6.28 -7.36 12.78
N GLN A 586 6.98 -6.65 11.89
CA GLN A 586 6.45 -5.40 11.33
C GLN A 586 5.04 -5.57 10.71
N MET A 587 4.15 -4.64 11.04
CA MET A 587 2.71 -4.71 10.75
C MET A 587 2.26 -3.95 9.49
N GLY A 588 3.20 -3.33 8.75
CA GLY A 588 3.03 -2.53 7.54
C GLY A 588 2.03 -3.13 6.54
N GLU A 589 2.34 -4.33 6.06
CA GLU A 589 1.51 -5.13 5.14
C GLU A 589 0.08 -5.33 5.67
N GLY A 590 -0.05 -5.54 6.98
CA GLY A 590 -1.34 -5.80 7.61
C GLY A 590 -2.24 -4.56 7.72
N TRP A 591 -1.66 -3.38 7.95
CA TRP A 591 -2.45 -2.14 7.89
C TRP A 591 -2.91 -1.86 6.47
N SER A 592 -2.01 -2.02 5.49
CA SER A 592 -2.31 -1.82 4.07
C SER A 592 -3.43 -2.74 3.58
N ASP A 593 -3.37 -4.03 3.91
CA ASP A 593 -4.44 -5.00 3.61
C ASP A 593 -5.76 -4.59 4.25
N PHE A 594 -5.73 -4.21 5.54
CA PHE A 594 -6.92 -3.78 6.27
C PHE A 594 -7.57 -2.55 5.64
N PHE A 595 -6.78 -1.56 5.22
CA PHE A 595 -7.29 -0.37 4.54
C PHE A 595 -7.92 -0.72 3.18
N ALA A 596 -7.26 -1.56 2.39
CA ALA A 596 -7.78 -2.02 1.11
C ALA A 596 -9.15 -2.70 1.24
N VAL A 597 -9.29 -3.65 2.16
CA VAL A 597 -10.58 -4.37 2.35
C VAL A 597 -11.65 -3.48 2.99
N MET A 598 -11.28 -2.46 3.77
CA MET A 598 -12.23 -1.51 4.34
C MET A 598 -12.82 -0.56 3.28
N LEU A 599 -12.01 -0.11 2.31
CA LEU A 599 -12.45 0.84 1.28
C LEU A 599 -13.16 0.15 0.11
N THR A 600 -12.92 -1.14 -0.11
CA THR A 600 -13.55 -1.96 -1.18
C THR A 600 -14.66 -2.88 -0.66
N ASN A 601 -15.21 -2.57 0.51
CA ASN A 601 -16.26 -3.33 1.15
C ASN A 601 -17.62 -3.06 0.50
N LYS A 602 -18.37 -4.09 0.11
CA LYS A 602 -19.57 -3.91 -0.73
C LYS A 602 -20.85 -3.72 0.09
N PRO A 603 -21.85 -2.99 -0.42
CA PRO A 603 -23.15 -2.89 0.23
C PRO A 603 -23.75 -4.28 0.49
N GLY A 604 -24.08 -4.56 1.75
CA GLY A 604 -24.67 -5.83 2.18
C GLY A 604 -23.67 -6.92 2.60
N ASP A 605 -22.36 -6.67 2.49
CA ASP A 605 -21.35 -7.56 3.07
C ASP A 605 -21.56 -7.68 4.59
N ASN A 606 -21.24 -8.86 5.13
CA ASN A 606 -21.36 -9.17 6.55
C ASN A 606 -20.26 -10.16 6.97
N ALA A 607 -20.16 -10.45 8.27
CA ALA A 607 -19.09 -11.28 8.84
C ALA A 607 -18.95 -12.70 8.25
N SER A 608 -19.97 -13.23 7.56
CA SER A 608 -19.86 -14.53 6.88
C SER A 608 -19.22 -14.46 5.50
N VAL A 609 -19.02 -13.25 4.96
CA VAL A 609 -18.43 -13.03 3.63
C VAL A 609 -16.91 -13.03 3.77
N ALA A 610 -16.28 -14.15 3.42
CA ALA A 610 -14.83 -14.25 3.38
C ALA A 610 -14.26 -13.46 2.20
N ARG A 611 -13.20 -12.67 2.45
CA ARG A 611 -12.58 -11.79 1.44
C ARG A 611 -11.18 -12.29 1.09
N GLY A 612 -10.94 -12.59 -0.18
CA GLY A 612 -9.58 -12.68 -0.73
C GLY A 612 -9.05 -11.28 -1.04
N MET A 613 -7.78 -11.18 -1.42
CA MET A 613 -7.18 -9.92 -1.87
C MET A 613 -6.29 -10.14 -3.10
N GLY A 614 -6.32 -9.22 -4.06
CA GLY A 614 -5.55 -9.35 -5.31
C GLY A 614 -6.03 -10.51 -6.17
N THR A 615 -7.35 -10.72 -6.29
CA THR A 615 -7.89 -11.84 -7.09
C THR A 615 -7.87 -11.56 -8.60
N TYR A 616 -8.19 -10.33 -9.00
CA TYR A 616 -8.14 -9.87 -10.39
C TYR A 616 -6.75 -9.97 -11.06
N PRO A 617 -5.66 -9.45 -10.46
CA PRO A 617 -4.35 -9.44 -11.09
C PRO A 617 -3.80 -10.83 -11.43
N ILE A 618 -4.21 -11.85 -10.68
CA ILE A 618 -3.82 -13.25 -10.91
C ILE A 618 -4.91 -14.06 -11.63
N GLY A 619 -5.94 -13.39 -12.16
CA GLY A 619 -6.98 -14.01 -12.97
C GLY A 619 -7.95 -14.94 -12.23
N GLN A 620 -8.06 -14.81 -10.91
CA GLN A 620 -9.06 -15.53 -10.12
C GLN A 620 -10.43 -14.83 -10.17
N GLY A 621 -11.49 -15.60 -9.95
CA GLY A 621 -12.82 -15.04 -9.72
C GLY A 621 -12.90 -14.25 -8.41
N THR A 622 -13.99 -13.49 -8.22
CA THR A 622 -14.19 -12.63 -7.03
C THR A 622 -14.26 -13.38 -5.69
N THR A 623 -14.45 -14.70 -5.72
CA THR A 623 -14.40 -15.58 -4.56
C THR A 623 -13.09 -16.37 -4.47
N GLY A 624 -12.06 -15.99 -5.23
CA GLY A 624 -10.73 -16.59 -5.19
C GLY A 624 -10.04 -16.40 -3.84
N LEU A 625 -8.97 -17.14 -3.62
CA LEU A 625 -8.11 -16.95 -2.46
C LEU A 625 -7.37 -15.62 -2.55
N GLY A 626 -6.89 -15.29 -3.74
CA GLY A 626 -5.99 -14.15 -3.95
C GLY A 626 -4.54 -14.50 -3.61
N ILE A 627 -3.80 -13.48 -3.17
CA ILE A 627 -2.35 -13.50 -2.94
C ILE A 627 -1.95 -13.62 -1.45
N ARG A 628 -2.88 -14.06 -0.59
CA ARG A 628 -2.67 -14.18 0.86
C ARG A 628 -2.92 -15.61 1.34
N PRO A 629 -2.35 -16.04 2.48
CA PRO A 629 -2.39 -17.44 2.92
C PRO A 629 -3.81 -18.02 3.10
N ALA A 630 -4.77 -17.19 3.51
CA ALA A 630 -6.19 -17.53 3.57
C ALA A 630 -7.05 -16.30 3.27
N LYS A 631 -8.36 -16.48 3.12
CA LYS A 631 -9.29 -15.33 3.02
C LYS A 631 -9.45 -14.67 4.39
N TYR A 632 -9.60 -13.35 4.46
CA TYR A 632 -9.99 -12.68 5.69
C TYR A 632 -11.41 -13.09 6.08
N SER A 633 -11.54 -13.71 7.26
CA SER A 633 -12.81 -14.18 7.80
C SER A 633 -12.73 -14.38 9.31
N PRO A 634 -13.74 -13.95 10.09
CA PRO A 634 -13.89 -14.31 11.50
C PRO A 634 -14.17 -15.80 11.76
N ASP A 635 -14.52 -16.55 10.71
CA ASP A 635 -14.74 -17.99 10.76
C ASP A 635 -13.40 -18.74 10.69
N PHE A 636 -13.08 -19.45 11.77
CA PHE A 636 -11.85 -20.23 11.91
C PHE A 636 -11.82 -21.46 11.00
N ALA A 637 -12.95 -21.91 10.44
CA ALA A 637 -12.94 -22.94 9.40
C ALA A 637 -12.36 -22.41 8.07
N ILE A 638 -12.40 -21.10 7.85
CA ILE A 638 -11.87 -20.44 6.65
C ILE A 638 -10.48 -19.85 6.92
N ASN A 639 -10.29 -19.23 8.09
CA ASN A 639 -9.03 -18.61 8.48
C ASN A 639 -8.78 -18.86 9.97
N ASN A 640 -7.93 -19.84 10.26
CA ASN A 640 -7.53 -20.24 11.62
C ASN A 640 -6.20 -19.62 12.08
N TYR A 641 -5.69 -18.60 11.39
CA TYR A 641 -4.40 -18.00 11.76
C TYR A 641 -4.54 -17.25 13.10
N THR A 642 -3.60 -17.54 13.99
CA THR A 642 -3.41 -16.89 15.29
C THR A 642 -2.00 -16.30 15.36
N TYR A 643 -1.72 -15.50 16.39
CA TYR A 643 -0.43 -14.86 16.60
C TYR A 643 0.73 -15.85 16.55
N GLY A 644 0.59 -17.04 17.15
CA GLY A 644 1.65 -18.05 17.11
C GLY A 644 2.02 -18.56 15.70
N ARG A 645 1.23 -18.24 14.66
CA ARG A 645 1.56 -18.56 13.27
C ARG A 645 2.60 -17.62 12.66
N THR A 646 2.94 -16.49 13.29
CA THR A 646 4.08 -15.67 12.84
C THR A 646 5.38 -16.45 12.93
N ASN A 647 5.51 -17.34 13.92
CA ASN A 647 6.64 -18.24 14.05
C ASN A 647 6.84 -19.08 12.77
N GLY A 648 8.02 -18.95 12.18
CA GLY A 648 8.43 -19.65 10.95
C GLY A 648 7.95 -19.01 9.65
N MET A 649 7.33 -17.81 9.68
CA MET A 649 7.02 -17.05 8.47
C MET A 649 8.27 -16.36 7.93
N GLU A 650 9.17 -17.16 7.38
CA GLU A 650 10.42 -16.74 6.75
C GLU A 650 10.61 -17.48 5.44
N TYR A 651 11.31 -16.86 4.49
CA TYR A 651 11.71 -17.48 3.23
C TYR A 651 13.14 -17.12 2.88
N THR A 652 13.77 -17.94 2.04
CA THR A 652 15.11 -17.66 1.53
C THR A 652 14.97 -16.76 0.30
N ASN A 653 15.50 -15.54 0.37
CA ASN A 653 15.46 -14.62 -0.76
C ASN A 653 16.43 -15.03 -1.89
N GLN A 654 16.40 -14.31 -3.01
CA GLN A 654 17.23 -14.56 -4.19
C GLN A 654 18.75 -14.51 -3.92
N ASN A 655 19.18 -13.88 -2.82
CA ASN A 655 20.58 -13.82 -2.39
C ASN A 655 20.97 -14.98 -1.45
N GLY A 656 20.07 -15.96 -1.24
CA GLY A 656 20.30 -17.09 -0.35
C GLY A 656 20.20 -16.75 1.14
N VAL A 657 19.59 -15.60 1.49
CA VAL A 657 19.48 -15.14 2.88
C VAL A 657 18.06 -15.39 3.38
N LEU A 658 17.95 -15.98 4.59
CA LEU A 658 16.66 -16.15 5.27
C LEU A 658 16.16 -14.79 5.76
N VAL A 659 14.95 -14.41 5.33
CA VAL A 659 14.31 -13.14 5.65
C VAL A 659 12.85 -13.37 6.07
N PRO A 660 12.25 -12.49 6.89
CA PRO A 660 10.83 -12.60 7.25
C PRO A 660 9.94 -12.44 6.01
N ASP A 661 8.92 -13.30 5.89
CA ASP A 661 7.83 -13.11 4.95
C ASP A 661 6.83 -12.11 5.53
N VAL A 662 7.13 -10.83 5.32
CA VAL A 662 6.35 -9.71 5.84
C VAL A 662 4.88 -9.74 5.41
N HIS A 663 4.55 -10.32 4.26
CA HIS A 663 3.18 -10.42 3.77
C HIS A 663 2.39 -11.44 4.57
N SER A 664 2.98 -12.61 4.82
CA SER A 664 2.37 -13.64 5.66
C SER A 664 2.21 -13.17 7.10
N ILE A 665 3.21 -12.45 7.63
CA ILE A 665 3.13 -11.84 8.97
C ILE A 665 2.03 -10.78 9.01
N GLY A 666 2.03 -9.84 8.07
CA GLY A 666 1.01 -8.79 7.96
C GLY A 666 -0.40 -9.34 7.78
N PHE A 667 -0.56 -10.45 7.06
CA PHE A 667 -1.84 -11.15 6.93
C PHE A 667 -2.43 -11.57 8.28
N VAL A 668 -1.60 -11.99 9.24
CA VAL A 668 -2.05 -12.31 10.60
C VAL A 668 -2.56 -11.05 11.31
N TRP A 669 -1.86 -9.92 11.17
CA TRP A 669 -2.29 -8.64 11.72
C TRP A 669 -3.62 -8.16 11.12
N ALA A 670 -3.72 -8.13 9.79
CA ALA A 670 -4.93 -7.76 9.06
C ALA A 670 -6.12 -8.66 9.43
N THR A 671 -5.87 -9.95 9.66
CA THR A 671 -6.89 -10.91 10.15
C THR A 671 -7.46 -10.48 11.51
N MET A 672 -6.63 -10.03 12.45
CA MET A 672 -7.10 -9.52 13.74
C MET A 672 -7.92 -8.23 13.60
N LEU A 673 -7.47 -7.30 12.76
CA LEU A 673 -8.19 -6.05 12.49
C LEU A 673 -9.51 -6.29 11.75
N TRP A 674 -9.56 -7.30 10.88
CA TRP A 674 -10.78 -7.69 10.19
C TRP A 674 -11.84 -8.27 11.15
N ASP A 675 -11.42 -9.13 12.08
CA ASP A 675 -12.29 -9.60 13.17
C ASP A 675 -12.78 -8.42 14.01
N LEU A 676 -11.91 -7.43 14.27
CA LEU A 676 -12.26 -6.24 15.04
C LEU A 676 -13.31 -5.40 14.31
N ASN A 677 -13.16 -5.18 13.00
CA ASN A 677 -14.15 -4.48 12.19
C ASN A 677 -15.53 -5.12 12.34
N TRP A 678 -15.63 -6.45 12.23
CA TRP A 678 -16.93 -7.11 12.37
C TRP A 678 -17.55 -6.98 13.76
N LYS A 679 -16.74 -6.87 14.82
CA LYS A 679 -17.24 -6.57 16.17
C LYS A 679 -17.72 -5.14 16.34
N TYR A 680 -17.03 -4.17 15.75
CA TYR A 680 -17.53 -2.80 15.69
C TYR A 680 -18.81 -2.69 14.87
N VAL A 681 -18.90 -3.41 13.74
CA VAL A 681 -20.10 -3.47 12.90
C VAL A 681 -21.27 -4.11 13.64
N GLU A 682 -21.04 -5.19 14.40
CA GLU A 682 -22.05 -5.83 15.25
C GLU A 682 -22.64 -4.84 16.27
N ARG A 683 -21.79 -3.99 16.87
CA ARG A 683 -22.19 -3.03 17.92
C ARG A 683 -22.79 -1.73 17.36
N TYR A 684 -22.21 -1.18 16.30
CA TYR A 684 -22.47 0.19 15.84
C TYR A 684 -23.00 0.27 14.40
N GLY A 685 -23.21 -0.86 13.73
CA GLY A 685 -23.76 -0.95 12.38
C GLY A 685 -22.70 -0.91 11.28
N TYR A 686 -23.07 -1.43 10.11
CA TYR A 686 -22.21 -1.51 8.93
C TYR A 686 -22.36 -0.28 8.03
N ALA A 687 -21.26 0.19 7.45
CA ALA A 687 -21.27 1.14 6.33
C ALA A 687 -20.22 0.72 5.30
N SER A 688 -20.66 0.53 4.05
CA SER A 688 -19.78 0.22 2.92
C SER A 688 -18.94 1.44 2.53
N ASP A 689 -19.57 2.62 2.46
CA ASP A 689 -18.84 3.90 2.46
C ASP A 689 -18.56 4.31 3.91
N VAL A 690 -17.30 4.15 4.32
CA VAL A 690 -16.82 4.51 5.67
C VAL A 690 -16.97 6.00 5.99
N THR A 691 -17.12 6.87 4.99
CA THR A 691 -17.29 8.31 5.18
C THR A 691 -18.74 8.75 5.30
N ALA A 692 -19.70 7.90 4.91
CA ALA A 692 -21.13 8.23 4.90
C ALA A 692 -21.71 8.42 6.30
N ASN A 693 -21.21 7.67 7.29
CA ASN A 693 -21.65 7.79 8.66
C ASN A 693 -20.50 7.57 9.66
N ALA A 694 -19.99 8.65 10.23
CA ALA A 694 -18.92 8.64 11.22
C ALA A 694 -19.26 7.85 12.50
N THR A 695 -20.54 7.60 12.79
CA THR A 695 -20.94 6.81 13.97
C THR A 695 -21.06 5.32 13.68
N SER A 696 -20.96 4.89 12.43
CA SER A 696 -21.00 3.46 12.06
C SER A 696 -19.81 2.70 12.63
N GLY A 697 -19.96 1.39 12.81
CA GLY A 697 -18.87 0.51 13.25
C GLY A 697 -17.68 0.56 12.29
N SER A 698 -17.96 0.53 10.99
CA SER A 698 -16.95 0.60 9.93
C SER A 698 -16.13 1.91 9.99
N ALA A 699 -16.77 3.05 10.23
CA ALA A 699 -16.06 4.33 10.40
C ALA A 699 -15.29 4.39 11.73
N ARG A 700 -15.89 3.91 12.83
CA ARG A 700 -15.28 3.93 14.16
C ARG A 700 -14.01 3.09 14.24
N VAL A 701 -14.03 1.87 13.66
CA VAL A 701 -12.84 1.01 13.67
C VAL A 701 -11.73 1.60 12.81
N LEU A 702 -12.05 2.20 11.66
CA LEU A 702 -11.05 2.84 10.81
C LEU A 702 -10.43 4.05 11.53
N GLN A 703 -11.26 4.91 12.14
CA GLN A 703 -10.78 6.03 12.98
C GLN A 703 -9.88 5.55 14.13
N LEU A 704 -10.25 4.44 14.77
CA LEU A 704 -9.50 3.87 15.87
C LEU A 704 -8.12 3.38 15.42
N VAL A 705 -8.05 2.66 14.30
CA VAL A 705 -6.79 2.17 13.73
C VAL A 705 -5.90 3.34 13.29
N THR A 706 -6.46 4.37 12.65
CA THR A 706 -5.71 5.59 12.31
C THR A 706 -5.17 6.31 13.56
N ASN A 707 -5.96 6.38 14.64
CA ASN A 707 -5.49 6.94 15.91
C ASN A 707 -4.36 6.09 16.53
N ALA A 708 -4.44 4.78 16.43
CA ALA A 708 -3.42 3.87 16.95
C ALA A 708 -2.06 4.08 16.26
N LEU A 709 -2.05 4.23 14.93
CA LEU A 709 -0.84 4.55 14.17
C LEU A 709 -0.15 5.82 14.68
N LYS A 710 -0.93 6.86 15.02
CA LYS A 710 -0.39 8.10 15.59
C LYS A 710 0.26 7.90 16.96
N LEU A 711 -0.22 6.94 17.76
CA LEU A 711 0.25 6.71 19.13
C LEU A 711 1.40 5.71 19.23
N GLN A 712 1.48 4.73 18.32
CA GLN A 712 2.40 3.62 18.45
C GLN A 712 3.89 4.02 18.33
N ALA A 713 4.75 3.15 18.86
CA ALA A 713 6.20 3.31 18.87
C ALA A 713 6.81 3.28 17.45
N CYS A 714 8.09 3.64 17.36
CA CYS A 714 8.89 3.28 16.19
C CYS A 714 9.32 1.81 16.30
N ASN A 715 9.19 1.04 15.21
CA ASN A 715 9.35 -0.42 15.15
C ASN A 715 8.50 -1.16 16.20
N PRO A 716 7.17 -0.99 16.15
CA PRO A 716 6.27 -1.60 17.11
C PRO A 716 6.05 -3.09 16.82
N THR A 717 6.10 -3.91 17.87
CA THR A 717 5.65 -5.31 17.83
C THR A 717 4.13 -5.40 17.69
N PHE A 718 3.57 -6.59 17.42
CA PHE A 718 2.12 -6.80 17.44
C PHE A 718 1.49 -6.40 18.79
N ILE A 719 2.21 -6.67 19.88
CA ILE A 719 1.81 -6.30 21.23
C ILE A 719 1.71 -4.78 21.38
N ASP A 720 2.69 -4.04 20.85
CA ASP A 720 2.68 -2.58 20.86
C ASP A 720 1.55 -2.02 20.00
N GLY A 721 1.30 -2.61 18.82
CA GLY A 721 0.18 -2.24 17.95
C GLY A 721 -1.18 -2.42 18.63
N ARG A 722 -1.40 -3.58 19.27
CA ARG A 722 -2.63 -3.84 20.06
C ARG A 722 -2.78 -2.83 21.19
N ASN A 723 -1.69 -2.58 21.92
CA ASN A 723 -1.69 -1.64 23.03
C ASN A 723 -2.00 -0.22 22.53
N ALA A 724 -1.46 0.20 21.38
CA ALA A 724 -1.76 1.49 20.78
C ALA A 724 -3.24 1.63 20.41
N ILE A 725 -3.88 0.56 19.87
CA ILE A 725 -5.33 0.53 19.63
C ILE A 725 -6.11 0.69 20.94
N LEU A 726 -5.73 -0.01 22.00
CA LEU A 726 -6.38 0.12 23.31
C LEU A 726 -6.21 1.53 23.90
N GLN A 727 -5.05 2.16 23.71
CA GLN A 727 -4.81 3.53 24.17
C GLN A 727 -5.58 4.56 23.34
N ALA A 728 -5.66 4.37 22.02
CA ALA A 728 -6.48 5.21 21.15
C ALA A 728 -7.96 5.12 21.53
N GLU A 729 -8.45 3.93 21.88
CA GLU A 729 -9.82 3.73 22.34
C GLU A 729 -10.05 4.41 23.68
N LEU A 730 -9.19 4.19 24.67
CA LEU A 730 -9.24 4.87 25.96
C LEU A 730 -9.24 6.39 25.81
N ALA A 731 -8.40 6.93 24.92
CA ALA A 731 -8.32 8.36 24.65
C ALA A 731 -9.58 8.90 23.95
N THR A 732 -10.27 8.11 23.14
CA THR A 732 -11.40 8.57 22.32
C THR A 732 -12.74 8.44 23.06
N THR A 733 -12.97 7.32 23.74
CA THR A 733 -14.28 6.94 24.30
C THR A 733 -14.25 6.73 25.82
N GLY A 734 -13.06 6.79 26.44
CA GLY A 734 -12.89 6.48 27.87
C GLY A 734 -12.87 4.99 28.19
N GLY A 735 -12.69 4.10 27.20
CA GLY A 735 -12.55 2.65 27.45
C GLY A 735 -13.82 1.83 27.21
N ALA A 736 -14.85 2.39 26.57
CA ALA A 736 -16.17 1.78 26.39
C ALA A 736 -16.17 0.45 25.59
N ASP A 737 -15.19 0.27 24.71
CA ASP A 737 -15.00 -0.88 23.82
C ASP A 737 -13.77 -1.73 24.20
N LYS A 738 -13.02 -1.35 25.25
CA LYS A 738 -11.79 -2.01 25.69
C LYS A 738 -11.90 -3.53 25.78
N CYS A 739 -12.94 -4.05 26.42
CA CYS A 739 -13.09 -5.50 26.58
C CYS A 739 -13.47 -6.21 25.28
N MET A 740 -14.20 -5.56 24.38
CA MET A 740 -14.48 -6.09 23.04
C MET A 740 -13.18 -6.22 22.24
N ILE A 741 -12.32 -5.20 22.28
CA ILE A 741 -11.00 -5.21 21.63
C ILE A 741 -10.15 -6.35 22.20
N TRP A 742 -10.04 -6.46 23.52
CA TRP A 742 -9.28 -7.54 24.16
C TRP A 742 -9.76 -8.92 23.75
N ARG A 743 -11.07 -9.15 23.64
CA ARG A 743 -11.64 -10.44 23.21
C ARG A 743 -11.27 -10.79 21.77
N VAL A 744 -11.25 -9.81 20.86
CA VAL A 744 -10.85 -10.03 19.47
C VAL A 744 -9.39 -10.46 19.40
N PHE A 745 -8.49 -9.68 20.00
CA PHE A 745 -7.06 -9.99 19.98
C PHE A 745 -6.73 -11.29 20.73
N ALA A 746 -7.31 -11.51 21.90
CA ALA A 746 -7.14 -12.75 22.65
C ALA A 746 -7.65 -13.96 21.87
N LYS A 747 -8.78 -13.88 21.15
CA LYS A 747 -9.29 -14.97 20.30
C LYS A 747 -8.29 -15.38 19.22
N ARG A 748 -7.49 -14.44 18.73
CA ARG A 748 -6.41 -14.67 17.75
C ARG A 748 -5.04 -14.87 18.40
N GLY A 749 -4.96 -15.15 19.70
CA GLY A 749 -3.70 -15.47 20.40
C GLY A 749 -2.86 -14.27 20.82
N LEU A 750 -3.34 -13.03 20.63
CA LEU A 750 -2.67 -11.79 21.06
C LEU A 750 -3.27 -11.23 22.36
N GLY A 751 -3.59 -12.11 23.30
CA GLY A 751 -4.17 -11.79 24.61
C GLY A 751 -3.15 -11.24 25.62
N LEU A 752 -3.57 -11.05 26.87
CA LEU A 752 -2.81 -10.31 27.88
C LEU A 752 -1.41 -10.92 28.14
N GLY A 753 -1.32 -12.25 28.19
CA GLY A 753 -0.07 -12.96 28.43
C GLY A 753 0.79 -13.24 27.19
N ALA A 754 0.44 -12.71 26.02
CA ALA A 754 1.20 -12.93 24.80
C ALA A 754 2.52 -12.14 24.84
N THR A 755 3.59 -12.68 24.27
CA THR A 755 4.92 -12.06 24.25
C THR A 755 5.49 -12.03 22.84
N ALA A 756 6.06 -10.89 22.46
CA ALA A 756 6.72 -10.70 21.17
C ALA A 756 8.14 -11.28 21.09
N GLY A 757 8.73 -11.64 22.25
CA GLY A 757 10.10 -12.13 22.29
C GLY A 757 11.09 -11.05 21.86
N SER A 758 12.05 -11.40 21.01
CA SER A 758 13.06 -10.45 20.50
C SER A 758 12.61 -9.86 19.16
N MET A 759 12.69 -8.54 19.00
CA MET A 759 12.37 -7.85 17.74
C MET A 759 13.17 -8.38 16.54
N THR A 760 14.36 -8.94 16.76
CA THR A 760 15.21 -9.48 15.70
C THR A 760 14.98 -10.97 15.41
N ASN A 761 14.00 -11.61 16.06
CA ASN A 761 13.73 -13.03 15.94
C ASN A 761 12.23 -13.30 15.78
N ILE A 762 11.80 -13.75 14.61
CA ILE A 762 10.39 -14.09 14.35
C ILE A 762 10.00 -15.48 14.83
N ASN A 763 10.83 -16.18 15.60
CA ASN A 763 10.57 -17.57 16.00
C ASN A 763 10.39 -17.74 17.52
N ASP A 764 10.31 -16.65 18.29
CA ASP A 764 10.17 -16.69 19.76
C ASP A 764 8.87 -16.05 20.28
N GLN A 765 7.89 -15.82 19.39
CA GLN A 765 6.58 -15.33 19.81
C GLN A 765 5.82 -16.41 20.58
N THR A 766 5.15 -15.98 21.64
CA THR A 766 4.27 -16.85 22.44
C THR A 766 2.87 -16.28 22.45
N GLU A 767 1.91 -17.08 21.98
CA GLU A 767 0.50 -16.70 21.99
C GLU A 767 -0.13 -16.85 23.37
N SER A 768 -1.15 -16.03 23.64
CA SER A 768 -2.00 -16.13 24.81
C SER A 768 -3.43 -15.79 24.45
N PHE A 769 -4.36 -16.57 25.00
CA PHE A 769 -5.81 -16.34 24.84
C PHE A 769 -6.43 -15.72 26.09
N THR A 770 -5.58 -15.27 27.03
CA THR A 770 -6.00 -14.72 28.32
C THR A 770 -6.53 -13.30 28.17
N LEU A 771 -7.57 -12.99 28.95
CA LEU A 771 -8.17 -11.65 29.03
C LEU A 771 -7.74 -10.95 30.32
N PRO A 772 -7.66 -9.61 30.33
CA PRO A 772 -7.51 -8.86 31.58
C PRO A 772 -8.67 -9.11 32.55
N GLU A 773 -8.35 -9.02 33.84
CA GLU A 773 -9.34 -9.02 34.91
C GLU A 773 -10.40 -7.92 34.67
N GLY A 774 -11.68 -8.28 34.83
CA GLY A 774 -12.80 -7.40 34.49
C GLY A 774 -13.33 -7.52 33.05
N CYS A 775 -12.57 -8.08 32.11
CA CYS A 775 -13.06 -8.39 30.76
C CYS A 775 -13.56 -9.83 30.59
N SER A 776 -13.32 -10.68 31.59
CA SER A 776 -13.75 -12.09 31.63
C SER A 776 -15.24 -12.27 31.90
N ALA A 777 -15.90 -11.27 32.49
CA ALA A 777 -17.35 -11.25 32.61
C ALA A 777 -17.94 -10.74 31.29
N LEU A 778 -18.81 -11.54 30.65
CA LEU A 778 -19.70 -11.02 29.60
C LEU A 778 -20.41 -9.79 30.18
N SER A 779 -20.41 -8.67 29.47
CA SER A 779 -21.13 -7.51 29.96
C SER A 779 -22.62 -7.86 30.07
N THR A 780 -23.34 -7.23 30.99
CA THR A 780 -24.81 -7.37 31.08
C THR A 780 -25.50 -7.06 29.74
N GLU A 781 -24.88 -6.21 28.90
CA GLU A 781 -25.31 -5.90 27.53
C GLU A 781 -25.15 -7.09 26.57
N GLU A 782 -24.04 -7.84 26.63
CA GLU A 782 -23.83 -9.05 25.81
C GLU A 782 -24.77 -10.20 26.22
N VAL A 783 -25.05 -10.32 27.53
CA VAL A 783 -26.06 -11.25 28.04
C VAL A 783 -27.47 -10.82 27.61
N GLN A 784 -27.76 -9.52 27.54
CA GLN A 784 -29.02 -9.02 26.99
C GLN A 784 -29.13 -9.27 25.48
N ALA A 785 -28.10 -9.02 24.68
CA ALA A 785 -28.12 -9.28 23.23
C ALA A 785 -28.28 -10.77 22.89
N ALA A 786 -27.68 -11.66 23.69
CA ALA A 786 -27.85 -13.10 23.54
C ALA A 786 -29.24 -13.59 24.00
N LYS A 787 -29.84 -12.97 25.03
CA LYS A 787 -31.18 -13.30 25.54
C LYS A 787 -32.33 -12.64 24.77
N ASN A 788 -32.08 -11.51 24.10
CA ASN A 788 -33.07 -10.71 23.37
C ASN A 788 -33.18 -11.10 21.90
N LYS A 789 -33.02 -12.38 21.55
CA LYS A 789 -33.24 -12.86 20.18
C LYS A 789 -34.71 -13.25 19.99
N ILE A 790 -35.35 -12.66 18.98
CA ILE A 790 -36.64 -13.13 18.46
C ILE A 790 -36.41 -14.09 17.29
N SER A 791 -37.26 -15.10 17.16
CA SER A 791 -37.29 -15.96 15.96
C SER A 791 -38.53 -15.68 15.12
N ILE A 792 -38.35 -15.63 13.80
CA ILE A 792 -39.41 -15.37 12.83
C ILE A 792 -39.61 -16.61 11.95
N TYR A 793 -40.84 -17.06 11.82
CA TYR A 793 -41.19 -18.24 11.01
C TYR A 793 -42.61 -18.13 10.43
N PRO A 794 -42.88 -18.58 9.19
CA PRO A 794 -41.91 -19.01 8.20
C PRO A 794 -41.07 -17.83 7.66
N ASN A 795 -39.82 -18.12 7.31
CA ASN A 795 -38.92 -17.17 6.65
C ASN A 795 -38.11 -17.94 5.58
N PRO A 796 -38.41 -17.79 4.28
CA PRO A 796 -39.26 -16.76 3.67
C PRO A 796 -40.76 -16.88 4.01
N ALA A 797 -41.39 -15.72 4.24
CA ALA A 797 -42.81 -15.57 4.51
C ALA A 797 -43.60 -15.33 3.22
N LYS A 798 -44.73 -16.01 3.05
CA LYS A 798 -45.60 -15.86 1.88
C LYS A 798 -46.75 -14.89 2.15
N ASP A 799 -47.71 -15.31 2.99
CA ASP A 799 -48.92 -14.54 3.33
C ASP A 799 -48.84 -13.88 4.73
N GLU A 800 -48.13 -14.52 5.64
CA GLU A 800 -47.88 -14.07 7.01
C GLU A 800 -46.61 -14.68 7.59
N PHE A 801 -46.08 -14.07 8.64
CA PHE A 801 -45.04 -14.65 9.49
C PHE A 801 -45.39 -14.50 10.97
N TYR A 802 -44.80 -15.35 11.78
CA TYR A 802 -44.99 -15.40 13.22
C TYR A 802 -43.71 -14.98 13.93
N ILE A 803 -43.86 -14.25 15.03
CA ILE A 803 -42.76 -13.86 15.91
C ILE A 803 -42.86 -14.69 17.20
N ASN A 804 -41.81 -15.42 17.52
CA ASN A 804 -41.64 -16.01 18.85
C ASN A 804 -40.78 -15.08 19.69
N PHE A 805 -41.34 -14.63 20.81
CA PHE A 805 -40.65 -13.81 21.79
C PHE A 805 -39.87 -14.71 22.77
N PRO A 806 -38.71 -14.28 23.27
CA PRO A 806 -38.02 -14.98 24.34
C PRO A 806 -38.86 -14.95 25.62
N SER A 807 -38.70 -15.97 26.47
CA SER A 807 -39.47 -16.14 27.72
C SER A 807 -39.27 -15.01 28.75
N SER A 808 -38.29 -14.14 28.54
CA SER A 808 -38.01 -12.96 29.36
C SER A 808 -38.71 -11.68 28.91
N THR A 809 -39.51 -11.70 27.84
CA THR A 809 -40.25 -10.50 27.38
C THR A 809 -41.45 -10.24 28.30
N ILE A 810 -41.41 -9.13 29.04
CA ILE A 810 -42.46 -8.75 30.02
C ILE A 810 -43.21 -7.51 29.51
N GLY A 811 -44.53 -7.52 29.65
CA GLY A 811 -45.40 -6.40 29.27
C GLY A 811 -45.71 -6.38 27.78
N LYS A 812 -46.41 -5.33 27.32
CA LYS A 812 -46.78 -5.20 25.90
C LYS A 812 -45.60 -4.67 25.08
N VAL A 813 -45.43 -5.18 23.86
CA VAL A 813 -44.37 -4.80 22.92
C VAL A 813 -44.92 -4.02 21.72
N SER A 814 -44.09 -3.18 21.11
CA SER A 814 -44.30 -2.54 19.82
C SER A 814 -43.49 -3.24 18.74
N LEU A 815 -44.11 -3.47 17.59
CA LEU A 815 -43.53 -4.06 16.40
C LEU A 815 -43.39 -2.99 15.32
N GLU A 816 -42.21 -2.88 14.74
CA GLU A 816 -41.91 -1.99 13.63
C GLU A 816 -41.27 -2.80 12.50
N ILE A 817 -41.65 -2.56 11.25
CA ILE A 817 -41.09 -3.20 10.07
C ILE A 817 -40.48 -2.11 9.21
N TYR A 818 -39.22 -2.29 8.84
CA TYR A 818 -38.45 -1.39 7.99
C TYR A 818 -38.07 -2.10 6.69
N ASP A 819 -38.08 -1.38 5.58
CA ASP A 819 -37.41 -1.84 4.37
C ASP A 819 -35.88 -1.68 4.48
N MET A 820 -35.13 -2.19 3.50
CA MET A 820 -33.66 -2.13 3.52
C MET A 820 -33.08 -0.72 3.32
N SER A 821 -33.91 0.28 2.96
CA SER A 821 -33.50 1.68 2.92
C SER A 821 -33.62 2.37 4.30
N GLY A 822 -34.15 1.67 5.31
CA GLY A 822 -34.39 2.21 6.64
C GLY A 822 -35.73 2.94 6.79
N LYS A 823 -36.59 2.90 5.77
CA LYS A 823 -37.94 3.48 5.85
C LYS A 823 -38.88 2.52 6.57
N MET A 824 -39.61 3.04 7.57
CA MET A 824 -40.65 2.27 8.26
C MET A 824 -41.84 2.04 7.33
N VAL A 825 -42.18 0.77 7.10
CA VAL A 825 -43.27 0.35 6.20
C VAL A 825 -44.50 -0.14 6.95
N SER A 826 -44.36 -0.55 8.21
CA SER A 826 -45.48 -0.94 9.07
C SER A 826 -45.10 -0.78 10.53
N SER A 827 -46.07 -0.47 11.39
CA SER A 827 -45.92 -0.50 12.85
C SER A 827 -47.20 -0.95 13.53
N GLU A 828 -47.07 -1.60 14.69
CA GLU A 828 -48.18 -2.03 15.52
C GLU A 828 -47.77 -2.00 17.00
N ASP A 829 -48.57 -1.34 17.84
CA ASP A 829 -48.30 -1.19 19.27
C ASP A 829 -49.14 -2.14 20.12
N LYS A 830 -48.71 -2.35 21.37
CA LYS A 830 -49.47 -3.04 22.42
C LYS A 830 -49.69 -4.56 22.20
N ILE A 831 -48.74 -5.25 21.56
CA ILE A 831 -48.77 -6.70 21.32
C ILE A 831 -48.40 -7.47 22.60
N SER A 832 -49.10 -8.56 22.92
CA SER A 832 -48.77 -9.43 24.05
C SER A 832 -47.72 -10.50 23.65
N PRO A 833 -46.60 -10.63 24.38
CA PRO A 833 -45.55 -11.61 24.09
C PRO A 833 -46.00 -13.08 24.21
N ASP A 834 -47.03 -13.36 25.01
CA ASP A 834 -47.54 -14.71 25.25
C ASP A 834 -48.36 -15.24 24.05
N SER A 835 -48.69 -14.37 23.09
CA SER A 835 -49.40 -14.73 21.87
C SER A 835 -48.42 -14.89 20.71
N LYS A 836 -48.47 -16.04 20.02
CA LYS A 836 -47.86 -16.16 18.68
C LYS A 836 -48.53 -15.14 17.76
N LYS A 837 -47.86 -14.02 17.49
CA LYS A 837 -48.42 -12.95 16.66
C LYS A 837 -48.20 -13.26 15.19
N ALA A 838 -49.30 -13.45 14.46
CA ALA A 838 -49.29 -13.44 13.01
C ALA A 838 -49.17 -12.00 12.49
N VAL A 839 -48.23 -11.77 11.58
CA VAL A 839 -47.97 -10.50 10.91
C VAL A 839 -48.18 -10.71 9.42
N SER A 840 -49.19 -10.06 8.85
CA SER A 840 -49.52 -10.21 7.43
C SER A 840 -48.48 -9.51 6.55
N THR A 841 -48.05 -10.20 5.50
CA THR A 841 -47.16 -9.66 4.46
C THR A 841 -47.93 -9.02 3.29
N ASN A 842 -49.26 -8.95 3.35
CA ASN A 842 -50.10 -8.51 2.24
C ASN A 842 -49.76 -7.09 1.74
N LYS A 843 -49.37 -6.19 2.65
CA LYS A 843 -48.95 -4.82 2.33
C LYS A 843 -47.47 -4.68 1.96
N LEU A 844 -46.70 -5.76 2.05
CA LEU A 844 -45.28 -5.80 1.74
C LEU A 844 -45.06 -6.34 0.32
N VAL A 845 -44.14 -5.75 -0.44
CA VAL A 845 -43.69 -6.30 -1.73
C VAL A 845 -42.63 -7.39 -1.51
N ASN A 846 -42.35 -8.21 -2.53
CA ASN A 846 -41.27 -9.20 -2.44
C ASN A 846 -39.94 -8.50 -2.15
N GLY A 847 -39.25 -8.93 -1.09
CA GLY A 847 -38.08 -8.21 -0.60
C GLY A 847 -37.64 -8.64 0.79
N THR A 848 -36.53 -8.08 1.25
CA THR A 848 -36.05 -8.25 2.62
C THR A 848 -36.51 -7.09 3.48
N TYR A 849 -36.95 -7.38 4.70
CA TYR A 849 -37.36 -6.39 5.69
C TYR A 849 -36.67 -6.66 7.02
N MET A 850 -36.45 -5.58 7.79
CA MET A 850 -36.00 -5.66 9.18
C MET A 850 -37.20 -5.50 10.10
N VAL A 851 -37.44 -6.50 10.94
CA VAL A 851 -38.48 -6.49 11.96
C VAL A 851 -37.85 -6.13 13.28
N LYS A 852 -38.29 -5.02 13.87
CA LYS A 852 -37.81 -4.50 15.15
C LYS A 852 -38.94 -4.60 16.18
N VAL A 853 -38.64 -5.17 17.34
CA VAL A 853 -39.57 -5.30 18.47
C VAL A 853 -38.99 -4.52 19.65
N LYS A 854 -39.79 -3.67 20.28
CA LYS A 854 -39.43 -2.92 21.49
C LYS A 854 -40.43 -3.20 22.60
N GLY A 855 -39.95 -3.39 23.83
CA GLY A 855 -40.72 -3.63 25.03
C GLY A 855 -40.00 -3.09 26.26
N LEU A 856 -40.63 -3.20 27.43
CA LEU A 856 -40.02 -2.76 28.70
C LEU A 856 -38.73 -3.56 28.97
N GLY A 857 -37.57 -2.91 28.78
CA GLY A 857 -36.25 -3.54 28.95
C GLY A 857 -35.89 -4.58 27.89
N PHE A 858 -36.60 -4.61 26.76
CA PHE A 858 -36.42 -5.59 25.69
C PHE A 858 -36.41 -4.90 24.33
N GLU A 859 -35.34 -5.06 23.56
CA GLU A 859 -35.28 -4.62 22.17
C GLU A 859 -34.62 -5.71 21.33
N ALA A 860 -35.26 -6.10 20.23
CA ALA A 860 -34.81 -7.17 19.36
C ALA A 860 -35.05 -6.79 17.89
N SER A 861 -34.14 -7.17 17.01
CA SER A 861 -34.32 -7.02 15.56
C SER A 861 -34.04 -8.34 14.85
N SER A 862 -34.83 -8.67 13.83
CA SER A 862 -34.65 -9.88 13.04
C SER A 862 -35.06 -9.66 11.58
N LYS A 863 -34.36 -10.33 10.68
CA LYS A 863 -34.59 -10.24 9.23
C LYS A 863 -35.73 -11.16 8.83
N VAL A 864 -36.66 -10.65 8.01
CA VAL A 864 -37.68 -11.45 7.32
C VAL A 864 -37.59 -11.24 5.81
N ILE A 865 -37.71 -12.33 5.06
CA ILE A 865 -37.78 -12.31 3.59
C ILE A 865 -39.24 -12.54 3.22
N VAL A 866 -39.84 -11.61 2.48
CA VAL A 866 -41.19 -11.79 1.91
C VAL A 866 -41.03 -12.29 0.47
N LYS A 867 -41.64 -13.44 0.19
CA LYS A 867 -41.63 -14.08 -1.15
C LYS A 867 -43.03 -14.64 -1.43
N LYS A 868 -43.88 -13.79 -2.01
CA LYS A 868 -45.23 -14.10 -2.49
C LYS A 868 -45.19 -14.99 -3.73
#